data_AF-A0A2R6C7Q0-F1
#
_entry.id   AF-A0A2R6C7Q0-F1
#
_cell.length_a   1.000
_cell.length_b   1.000
_cell.length_c   1.000
_cell.angle_alpha   90.00
_cell.angle_beta   90.00
_cell.angle_gamma   90.00
#
_symmetry.space_group_name_H-M   'P 1'
#
loop_
_entity.id
_entity.type
_entity.pdbx_description
1 polymer ?
#
loop_
_entity_poly.entity_id
_entity_poly.type
_entity_poly.pdbx_seq_one_letter_code
_entity_poly.pdbx_strand_id
1 'polypeptide(L)'
;FQSVSGALKEAAALKFTPYATLNLTQYTSNYGAYKHALGEPRFYTCSMCGELPAIPRFLEAAREINSAVGEANLIKVEEINGRLTGERLCPYCLLKRLTTTRTVFEKVLEVLIGKYSKIKPLRFPSVTSVAVINYKKAVVNAAKKQPEKILQILKDVISSSENIKETLTSHVAYGPERELLEETEEEFGGDNAKIDVLGTFVLADAEDLLLVGEQRAFVSRLTQALGQVLKSNTSLNTYYALIKGDGDDVGKVITGDLGRVEALRLLKNIFNYFSNLTPNQRLSGVLDMIGDGKLEEAAQLLKEDLKREYNAKELEELLELLEKNLKYSSEPKDEWKKRLPVSPAYHAVISRCLMTLAVKASEEISSVGGFVVYSGGDDLLAVSPVEFALQTALRVRRLYTGTPTVGFLEFSKIGSKTLVPALGDLGESFALTYAHYREPFAQTLEVSVGALEEEAKETVWFRQGVTQSRKNSLAVTYAPRGGDRVQARLPFDLRGKQLGKLIEDVGTMLKMIDGGDFSASLVKDMDEWMNRIVQAYTKDTSLATKIIRYVVNRNASEKCDDSKKEKSELLFSETMSATWCYRYEAHETEVHAQGSEKRERAGESTSRSSSYEDTFHMSEHKQSSKPLLKEFVVALQAEMGARRGVEP
;
A
#
# COMPACT_ATOMS: atom_id res chain seq x y z
N PHE A 1 -21.15 22.81 10.43
CA PHE A 1 -20.32 21.72 9.87
C PHE A 1 -20.52 21.55 8.37
N GLN A 2 -21.76 21.36 7.87
CA GLN A 2 -22.03 21.23 6.43
C GLN A 2 -21.62 22.47 5.60
N SER A 3 -21.82 23.69 6.12
CA SER A 3 -21.36 24.93 5.47
C SER A 3 -19.84 25.00 5.31
N VAL A 4 -19.09 24.59 6.34
CA VAL A 4 -17.62 24.52 6.32
C VAL A 4 -17.14 23.41 5.38
N SER A 5 -17.81 22.26 5.37
CA SER A 5 -17.48 21.16 4.46
C SER A 5 -17.74 21.50 2.99
N GLY A 6 -18.81 22.25 2.69
CA GLY A 6 -19.07 22.78 1.35
C GLY A 6 -17.99 23.75 0.90
N ALA A 7 -17.66 24.73 1.75
CA ALA A 7 -16.60 25.71 1.47
C ALA A 7 -15.22 25.05 1.27
N LEU A 8 -14.89 24.00 2.04
CA LEU A 8 -13.65 23.24 1.87
C LEU A 8 -13.61 22.47 0.54
N LYS A 9 -14.74 21.92 0.07
CA LYS A 9 -14.81 21.25 -1.24
C LYS A 9 -14.66 22.21 -2.40
N GLU A 10 -15.29 23.38 -2.32
CA GLU A 10 -15.13 24.46 -3.32
C GLU A 10 -13.69 24.96 -3.36
N ALA A 11 -13.05 25.16 -2.19
CA ALA A 11 -11.64 25.53 -2.12
C ALA A 11 -10.70 24.42 -2.65
N ALA A 12 -11.03 23.14 -2.44
CA ALA A 12 -10.24 22.01 -2.91
C ALA A 12 -10.23 21.87 -4.45
N ALA A 13 -11.19 22.46 -5.16
CA ALA A 13 -11.17 22.53 -6.62
C ALA A 13 -9.98 23.35 -7.17
N LEU A 14 -9.37 24.20 -6.33
CA LEU A 14 -8.17 24.96 -6.66
C LEU A 14 -6.95 24.37 -5.96
N LYS A 15 -6.12 23.64 -6.72
CA LYS A 15 -4.86 23.09 -6.20
C LYS A 15 -3.76 24.16 -6.23
N PHE A 16 -3.53 24.82 -5.11
CA PHE A 16 -2.40 25.74 -4.95
C PHE A 16 -1.16 25.00 -4.44
N THR A 17 -0.12 24.94 -5.27
CA THR A 17 1.20 24.47 -4.81
C THR A 17 1.80 25.49 -3.84
N PRO A 18 2.35 25.08 -2.68
CA PRO A 18 2.93 26.01 -1.69
C PRO A 18 3.99 26.95 -2.28
N TYR A 19 4.72 26.48 -3.29
CA TYR A 19 5.79 27.21 -3.96
C TYR A 19 5.30 28.37 -4.83
N ALA A 20 4.02 28.39 -5.21
CA ALA A 20 3.44 29.49 -6.00
C ALA A 20 3.46 30.83 -5.25
N THR A 21 3.63 30.80 -3.93
CA THR A 21 3.74 32.01 -3.09
C THR A 21 5.14 32.63 -3.09
N LEU A 22 6.13 31.95 -3.68
CA LEU A 22 7.52 32.42 -3.71
C LEU A 22 7.80 33.32 -4.90
N ASN A 23 8.54 34.41 -4.68
CA ASN A 23 9.04 35.28 -5.75
C ASN A 23 10.29 34.67 -6.43
N LEU A 24 10.10 33.54 -7.10
CA LEU A 24 11.18 32.84 -7.81
C LEU A 24 11.65 33.60 -9.06
N THR A 25 10.81 34.47 -9.65
CA THR A 25 11.17 35.28 -10.82
C THR A 25 12.30 36.23 -10.51
N GLN A 26 12.18 37.00 -9.43
CA GLN A 26 13.26 37.91 -9.01
C GLN A 26 14.51 37.13 -8.61
N TYR A 27 14.32 36.02 -7.87
CA TYR A 27 15.43 35.18 -7.43
C TYR A 27 16.22 34.65 -8.63
N THR A 28 15.58 33.95 -9.57
CA THR A 28 16.23 33.36 -10.75
C THR A 28 16.72 34.38 -11.78
N SER A 29 16.11 35.57 -11.85
CA SER A 29 16.62 36.66 -12.72
C SER A 29 17.93 37.22 -12.20
N ASN A 30 18.10 37.29 -10.87
CA ASN A 30 19.32 37.77 -10.22
C ASN A 30 20.46 36.72 -10.21
N TYR A 31 20.21 35.47 -10.67
CA TYR A 31 21.26 34.43 -10.75
C TYR A 31 22.41 34.79 -11.70
N GLY A 32 22.20 35.70 -12.66
CA GLY A 32 23.25 36.13 -13.59
C GLY A 32 24.50 36.74 -12.92
N ALA A 33 24.42 37.09 -11.63
CA ALA A 33 25.57 37.54 -10.84
C ALA A 33 26.54 36.41 -10.43
N TYR A 34 26.12 35.13 -10.51
CA TYR A 34 26.98 33.98 -10.24
C TYR A 34 27.70 33.56 -11.53
N LYS A 35 29.03 33.50 -11.50
CA LYS A 35 29.83 33.01 -12.63
C LYS A 35 29.52 31.53 -12.87
N HIS A 36 28.88 31.20 -14.00
CA HIS A 36 28.71 29.84 -14.50
C HIS A 36 29.79 29.51 -15.52
N ALA A 37 30.24 28.26 -15.56
CA ALA A 37 31.12 27.79 -16.63
C ALA A 37 30.39 27.84 -17.98
N LEU A 38 31.14 28.05 -19.07
CA LEU A 38 30.58 28.14 -20.41
C LEU A 38 29.83 26.83 -20.74
N GLY A 39 28.53 26.92 -21.02
CA GLY A 39 27.69 25.76 -21.34
C GLY A 39 26.92 25.15 -20.15
N GLU A 40 27.06 25.66 -18.93
CA GLU A 40 26.23 25.25 -17.80
C GLU A 40 24.91 26.04 -17.72
N PRO A 41 23.82 25.42 -17.25
CA PRO A 41 22.55 26.12 -17.02
C PRO A 41 22.70 27.18 -15.91
N ARG A 42 21.92 28.26 -16.01
CA ARG A 42 21.91 29.37 -15.01
C ARG A 42 21.59 28.89 -13.60
N PHE A 43 20.82 27.83 -13.46
CA PHE A 43 20.61 27.13 -12.21
C PHE A 43 20.28 25.67 -12.51
N TYR A 44 20.49 24.81 -11.52
CA TYR A 44 20.03 23.43 -11.56
C TYR A 44 18.72 23.31 -10.79
N THR A 45 17.87 22.36 -11.16
CA THR A 45 16.72 21.98 -10.35
C THR A 45 17.16 21.14 -9.15
N CYS A 46 16.38 21.19 -8.08
CA CYS A 46 16.56 20.35 -6.92
C CYS A 46 16.39 18.88 -7.29
N SER A 47 17.36 18.03 -6.93
CA SER A 47 17.32 16.59 -7.18
C SER A 47 16.30 15.84 -6.32
N MET A 48 15.80 16.47 -5.24
CA MET A 48 14.80 15.87 -4.35
C MET A 48 13.36 16.21 -4.73
N CYS A 49 13.04 17.49 -4.96
CA CYS A 49 11.67 17.87 -5.33
C CYS A 49 11.44 18.00 -6.83
N GLY A 50 12.48 18.10 -7.66
CA GLY A 50 12.37 18.28 -9.11
C GLY A 50 11.85 19.64 -9.57
N GLU A 51 11.15 20.39 -8.72
CA GLU A 51 10.43 21.61 -9.09
C GLU A 51 11.22 22.91 -8.84
N LEU A 52 11.85 23.03 -7.67
CA LEU A 52 12.48 24.28 -7.24
C LEU A 52 13.94 24.39 -7.70
N PRO A 53 14.46 25.61 -7.93
CA PRO A 53 15.89 25.80 -8.16
C PRO A 53 16.69 25.35 -6.94
N ALA A 54 17.77 24.61 -7.20
CA ALA A 54 18.79 24.32 -6.20
C ALA A 54 19.55 25.59 -5.83
N ILE A 55 20.14 25.60 -4.64
CA ILE A 55 20.96 26.73 -4.16
C ILE A 55 22.19 26.92 -5.10
N PRO A 56 22.63 28.16 -5.39
CA PRO A 56 23.81 28.38 -6.22
C PRO A 56 25.05 27.77 -5.58
N ARG A 57 25.94 27.17 -6.39
CA ARG A 57 27.18 26.50 -5.92
C ARG A 57 26.94 25.50 -4.79
N PHE A 58 25.77 24.86 -4.76
CA PHE A 58 25.37 23.99 -3.66
C PHE A 58 26.34 22.82 -3.41
N LEU A 59 26.99 22.28 -4.45
CA LEU A 59 27.96 21.19 -4.26
C LEU A 59 29.20 21.64 -3.47
N GLU A 60 29.64 22.90 -3.62
CA GLU A 60 30.70 23.49 -2.80
C GLU A 60 30.20 23.70 -1.36
N ALA A 61 29.02 24.33 -1.21
CA ALA A 61 28.40 24.57 0.09
C ALA A 61 28.10 23.27 0.84
N ALA A 62 27.76 22.19 0.14
CA ALA A 62 27.47 20.89 0.73
C ALA A 62 28.71 20.28 1.40
N ARG A 63 29.92 20.46 0.84
CA ARG A 63 31.18 20.05 1.49
C ARG A 63 31.39 20.79 2.81
N GLU A 64 31.15 22.10 2.82
CA GLU A 64 31.22 22.93 4.04
C GLU A 64 30.17 22.52 5.07
N ILE A 65 28.93 22.29 4.64
CA ILE A 65 27.83 21.86 5.51
C ILE A 65 28.15 20.51 6.15
N ASN A 66 28.53 19.50 5.36
CA ASN A 66 28.90 18.17 5.86
C ASN A 66 30.01 18.28 6.92
N SER A 67 31.03 19.09 6.67
CA SER A 67 32.10 19.34 7.64
C SER A 67 31.61 20.05 8.90
N ALA A 68 30.68 21.00 8.79
CA ALA A 68 30.18 21.78 9.92
C ALA A 68 29.23 20.98 10.83
N VAL A 69 28.45 20.05 10.26
CA VAL A 69 27.56 19.19 11.05
C VAL A 69 28.28 17.98 11.66
N GLY A 70 29.50 17.67 11.19
CA GLY A 70 30.26 16.52 11.67
C GLY A 70 29.66 15.18 11.25
N GLU A 71 28.92 15.14 10.14
CA GLU A 71 28.36 13.93 9.56
C GLU A 71 28.93 13.76 8.14
N ALA A 72 29.77 12.74 7.96
CA ALA A 72 30.25 12.38 6.63
C ALA A 72 29.06 11.94 5.76
N ASN A 73 28.95 12.50 4.55
CA ASN A 73 27.95 12.11 3.54
C ASN A 73 26.48 12.43 3.85
N LEU A 74 26.16 13.36 4.77
CA LEU A 74 24.78 13.85 4.96
C LEU A 74 24.16 14.33 3.62
N ILE A 75 24.96 15.06 2.84
CA ILE A 75 24.69 15.41 1.44
C ILE A 75 25.73 14.68 0.58
N LYS A 76 25.29 13.82 -0.34
CA LYS A 76 26.19 13.07 -1.23
C LYS A 76 26.79 14.02 -2.28
N VAL A 77 28.11 14.21 -2.24
CA VAL A 77 28.87 15.01 -3.20
C VAL A 77 30.02 14.16 -3.73
N GLU A 78 30.14 14.07 -5.04
CA GLU A 78 31.13 13.25 -5.73
C GLU A 78 31.91 14.09 -6.73
N GLU A 79 33.16 13.72 -7.00
CA GLU A 79 33.97 14.37 -8.03
C GLU A 79 34.31 13.36 -9.12
N ILE A 80 33.72 13.55 -10.30
CA ILE A 80 33.87 12.64 -11.44
C ILE A 80 34.54 13.42 -12.57
N ASN A 81 35.72 12.96 -13.00
CA ASN A 81 36.52 13.61 -14.06
C ASN A 81 36.79 15.11 -13.77
N GLY A 82 37.10 15.46 -12.51
CA GLY A 82 37.37 16.83 -12.09
C GLY A 82 36.14 17.76 -12.05
N ARG A 83 34.93 17.19 -12.10
CA ARG A 83 33.66 17.93 -11.95
C ARG A 83 32.91 17.47 -10.72
N LEU A 84 32.42 18.42 -9.94
CA LEU A 84 31.53 18.14 -8.82
C LEU A 84 30.17 17.67 -9.34
N THR A 85 29.69 16.58 -8.77
CA THR A 85 28.41 15.94 -9.05
C THR A 85 27.78 15.48 -7.72
N GLY A 86 26.54 14.99 -7.78
CA GLY A 86 25.82 14.52 -6.59
C GLY A 86 24.51 15.25 -6.34
N GLU A 87 24.12 15.31 -5.07
CA GLU A 87 22.83 15.82 -4.63
C GLU A 87 22.78 17.36 -4.68
N ARG A 88 21.67 17.90 -5.22
CA ARG A 88 21.44 19.35 -5.34
C ARG A 88 20.13 19.71 -4.67
N LEU A 89 20.15 20.51 -3.61
CA LEU A 89 18.96 20.81 -2.83
C LEU A 89 18.49 22.25 -2.99
N CYS A 90 17.17 22.43 -3.08
CA CYS A 90 16.54 23.73 -2.83
C CYS A 90 16.50 24.00 -1.31
N PRO A 91 16.22 25.25 -0.88
CA PRO A 91 16.19 25.60 0.54
C PRO A 91 15.26 24.72 1.40
N TYR A 92 14.08 24.35 0.89
CA TYR A 92 13.17 23.48 1.64
C TYR A 92 13.69 22.04 1.78
N CYS A 93 14.23 21.47 0.71
CA CYS A 93 14.78 20.11 0.77
C CYS A 93 16.05 20.06 1.61
N LEU A 94 16.87 21.12 1.59
CA LEU A 94 18.00 21.27 2.51
C LEU A 94 17.53 21.30 3.96
N LEU A 95 16.49 22.09 4.28
CA LEU A 95 15.94 22.12 5.64
C LEU A 95 15.44 20.73 6.08
N LYS A 96 14.70 20.02 5.21
CA LYS A 96 14.25 18.64 5.47
C LYS A 96 15.43 17.68 5.70
N ARG A 97 16.53 17.85 4.96
CA ARG A 97 17.76 17.05 5.17
C ARG A 97 18.41 17.41 6.49
N LEU A 98 18.59 18.69 6.79
CA LEU A 98 19.21 19.14 8.02
C LEU A 98 18.41 18.74 9.26
N THR A 99 17.07 18.64 9.18
CA THR A 99 16.24 18.15 10.29
C THR A 99 16.52 16.70 10.70
N THR A 100 17.30 15.93 9.94
CA THR A 100 17.77 14.61 10.39
C THR A 100 18.97 14.70 11.33
N THR A 101 19.66 15.85 11.35
CA THR A 101 20.79 16.10 12.26
C THR A 101 20.28 16.52 13.63
N ARG A 102 21.00 16.12 14.68
CA ARG A 102 20.64 16.46 16.06
C ARG A 102 20.45 17.95 16.30
N THR A 103 21.42 18.75 15.85
CA THR A 103 21.49 20.19 16.13
C THR A 103 20.31 20.96 15.56
N VAL A 104 19.81 20.54 14.40
CA VAL A 104 18.71 21.22 13.72
C VAL A 104 17.36 20.61 14.10
N PHE A 105 17.28 19.29 14.29
CA PHE A 105 16.07 18.62 14.74
C PHE A 105 15.55 19.20 16.06
N GLU A 106 16.44 19.39 17.03
CA GLU A 106 16.09 19.97 18.33
C GLU A 106 15.46 21.38 18.17
N LYS A 107 16.06 22.24 17.33
CA LYS A 107 15.53 23.59 17.07
C LYS A 107 14.17 23.56 16.37
N VAL A 108 13.97 22.65 15.42
CA VAL A 108 12.70 22.54 14.70
C VAL A 108 11.59 22.07 15.63
N LEU A 109 11.86 21.09 16.49
CA LEU A 109 10.89 20.64 17.49
C LEU A 109 10.53 21.75 18.48
N GLU A 110 11.49 22.59 18.87
CA GLU A 110 11.23 23.70 19.79
C GLU A 110 10.20 24.67 19.20
N VAL A 111 10.28 24.92 17.88
CA VAL A 111 9.32 25.75 17.15
C VAL A 111 7.96 25.06 17.01
N LEU A 112 7.93 23.76 16.70
CA LEU A 112 6.70 23.03 16.38
C LEU A 112 5.88 22.64 17.61
N ILE A 113 6.53 22.17 18.68
CA ILE A 113 5.87 21.58 19.86
C ILE A 113 6.24 22.27 21.18
N GLY A 114 7.10 23.29 21.15
CA GLY A 114 7.52 24.04 22.33
C GLY A 114 8.64 23.35 23.13
N LYS A 115 8.63 23.47 24.46
CA LYS A 115 9.67 22.84 25.31
C LYS A 115 9.46 21.34 25.43
N TYR A 116 10.50 20.56 25.15
CA TYR A 116 10.51 19.11 25.28
C TYR A 116 11.77 18.64 26.06
N SER A 117 11.73 17.43 26.61
CA SER A 117 12.89 16.80 27.26
C SER A 117 13.93 16.39 26.22
N LYS A 118 15.23 16.47 26.51
CA LYS A 118 16.33 16.16 25.58
C LYS A 118 16.03 14.94 24.68
N ILE A 119 15.76 15.17 23.40
CA ILE A 119 15.46 14.13 22.41
C ILE A 119 16.77 13.59 21.84
N LYS A 120 16.85 12.26 21.70
CA LYS A 120 17.96 11.64 20.99
C LYS A 120 17.62 11.58 19.51
N PRO A 121 18.50 12.03 18.61
CA PRO A 121 18.28 11.92 17.18
C PRO A 121 18.10 10.45 16.81
N LEU A 122 17.13 10.18 15.94
CA LEU A 122 16.86 8.85 15.45
C LEU A 122 17.53 8.63 14.11
N ARG A 123 18.17 7.48 13.94
CA ARG A 123 18.62 7.03 12.62
C ARG A 123 17.44 6.37 11.91
N PHE A 124 17.12 6.87 10.72
CA PHE A 124 16.09 6.30 9.85
C PHE A 124 16.70 5.31 8.85
N PRO A 125 15.98 4.25 8.47
CA PRO A 125 16.45 3.33 7.45
C PRO A 125 16.36 3.96 6.06
N SER A 126 17.28 3.59 5.18
CA SER A 126 17.16 3.79 3.74
C SER A 126 16.30 2.68 3.11
N VAL A 127 15.86 2.87 1.86
CA VAL A 127 15.15 1.82 1.12
C VAL A 127 16.01 0.56 0.92
N THR A 128 17.34 0.72 0.88
CA THR A 128 18.31 -0.39 0.86
C THR A 128 18.30 -1.16 2.17
N SER A 129 18.32 -0.48 3.33
CA SER A 129 18.17 -1.12 4.65
C SER A 129 16.93 -2.01 4.72
N VAL A 130 15.80 -1.55 4.18
CA VAL A 130 14.57 -2.35 4.15
C VAL A 130 14.66 -3.51 3.15
N ALA A 131 15.14 -3.27 1.93
CA ALA A 131 15.29 -4.30 0.89
C ALA A 131 16.15 -5.49 1.36
N VAL A 132 17.25 -5.23 2.09
CA VAL A 132 18.22 -6.26 2.47
C VAL A 132 18.00 -6.83 3.87
N ILE A 133 16.97 -6.41 4.62
CA ILE A 133 16.83 -6.79 6.04
C ILE A 133 16.78 -8.30 6.24
N ASN A 134 16.11 -9.04 5.35
CA ASN A 134 16.03 -10.50 5.39
C ASN A 134 17.40 -11.15 5.16
N TYR A 135 18.24 -10.53 4.32
CA TYR A 135 19.62 -10.96 4.12
C TYR A 135 20.46 -10.68 5.38
N LYS A 136 20.32 -9.49 5.99
CA LYS A 136 20.99 -9.17 7.26
C LYS A 136 20.60 -10.15 8.37
N LYS A 137 19.30 -10.46 8.51
CA LYS A 137 18.79 -11.50 9.43
C LYS A 137 19.42 -12.86 9.20
N ALA A 138 19.54 -13.29 7.94
CA ALA A 138 20.19 -14.55 7.61
C ALA A 138 21.68 -14.58 7.97
N VAL A 139 22.40 -13.47 7.77
CA VAL A 139 23.81 -13.36 8.15
C VAL A 139 24.00 -13.48 9.66
N VAL A 140 23.21 -12.76 10.46
CA VAL A 140 23.26 -12.87 11.93
C VAL A 140 22.94 -14.29 12.37
N ASN A 141 21.88 -14.91 11.82
CA ASN A 141 21.53 -16.30 12.12
C ASN A 141 22.62 -17.31 11.74
N ALA A 142 23.33 -17.08 10.63
CA ALA A 142 24.46 -17.91 10.24
C ALA A 142 25.66 -17.70 11.17
N ALA A 143 25.90 -16.47 11.63
CA ALA A 143 26.95 -16.16 12.60
C ALA A 143 26.69 -16.84 13.94
N LYS A 144 25.44 -16.95 14.41
CA LYS A 144 25.07 -17.73 15.61
C LYS A 144 25.50 -19.21 15.48
N LYS A 145 25.38 -19.80 14.29
CA LYS A 145 25.73 -21.21 14.04
C LYS A 145 27.22 -21.45 13.78
N GLN A 146 27.87 -20.57 13.03
CA GLN A 146 29.29 -20.67 12.67
C GLN A 146 29.97 -19.28 12.75
N PRO A 147 30.27 -18.78 13.96
CA PRO A 147 30.74 -17.41 14.17
C PRO A 147 32.01 -17.11 13.38
N GLU A 148 33.07 -17.92 13.55
CA GLU A 148 34.39 -17.64 12.99
C GLU A 148 34.38 -17.55 11.46
N LYS A 149 33.61 -18.42 10.81
CA LYS A 149 33.48 -18.45 9.35
C LYS A 149 32.82 -17.18 8.81
N ILE A 150 31.71 -16.76 9.43
CA ILE A 150 30.93 -15.61 8.97
C ILE A 150 31.67 -14.31 9.31
N LEU A 151 32.16 -14.17 10.55
CA LEU A 151 32.86 -12.98 11.01
C LEU A 151 34.13 -12.70 10.21
N GLN A 152 34.87 -13.73 9.77
CA GLN A 152 36.03 -13.52 8.92
C GLN A 152 35.64 -12.87 7.59
N ILE A 153 34.57 -13.34 6.94
CA ILE A 153 34.07 -12.75 5.70
C ILE A 153 33.63 -11.30 5.93
N LEU A 154 32.95 -11.01 7.04
CA LEU A 154 32.50 -9.65 7.37
C LEU A 154 33.67 -8.70 7.65
N LYS A 155 34.70 -9.15 8.36
CA LYS A 155 35.92 -8.36 8.60
C LYS A 155 36.58 -7.97 7.29
N ASP A 156 36.68 -8.89 6.33
CA ASP A 156 37.26 -8.59 5.01
C ASP A 156 36.48 -7.45 4.31
N VAL A 157 35.14 -7.46 4.39
CA VAL A 157 34.30 -6.41 3.78
C VAL A 157 34.44 -5.08 4.50
N ILE A 158 34.31 -5.07 5.83
CA ILE A 158 34.35 -3.85 6.65
C ILE A 158 35.70 -3.15 6.53
N SER A 159 36.80 -3.92 6.55
CA SER A 159 38.16 -3.36 6.42
C SER A 159 38.45 -2.78 5.03
N SER A 160 37.77 -3.26 3.99
CA SER A 160 37.88 -2.73 2.63
C SER A 160 37.07 -1.47 2.36
N SER A 161 36.20 -1.05 3.28
CA SER A 161 35.32 0.12 3.09
C SER A 161 35.71 1.25 4.03
N GLU A 162 36.32 2.29 3.48
CA GLU A 162 36.78 3.48 4.23
C GLU A 162 35.62 4.24 4.91
N ASN A 163 34.38 4.07 4.42
CA ASN A 163 33.18 4.79 4.86
C ASN A 163 32.45 4.17 6.06
N ILE A 164 32.89 3.02 6.59
CA ILE A 164 32.09 2.21 7.55
C ILE A 164 32.36 2.55 9.03
N LYS A 165 33.14 3.58 9.34
CA LYS A 165 33.61 3.84 10.71
C LYS A 165 32.74 4.73 11.59
N GLU A 166 31.52 5.09 11.18
CA GLU A 166 30.66 5.96 11.99
C GLU A 166 29.35 5.32 12.48
N THR A 167 29.28 5.26 13.82
CA THR A 167 28.09 5.41 14.69
C THR A 167 27.30 4.15 15.07
N LEU A 168 27.90 3.32 15.92
CA LEU A 168 27.24 2.34 16.81
C LEU A 168 26.40 2.99 17.95
N THR A 169 26.25 4.31 18.00
CA THR A 169 25.71 5.04 19.16
C THR A 169 24.40 5.81 18.91
N SER A 170 23.78 5.63 17.74
CA SER A 170 22.49 6.29 17.41
C SER A 170 21.29 5.43 17.83
N HIS A 171 20.21 6.06 18.29
CA HIS A 171 18.95 5.33 18.53
C HIS A 171 18.34 5.02 17.17
N VAL A 172 18.18 3.73 16.85
CA VAL A 172 17.69 3.27 15.55
C VAL A 172 16.15 3.35 15.55
N ALA A 173 15.57 4.11 14.61
CA ALA A 173 14.11 4.16 14.44
C ALA A 173 13.57 2.85 13.87
N TYR A 174 14.39 2.15 13.09
CA TYR A 174 14.02 0.92 12.41
C TYR A 174 14.08 -0.28 13.37
N GLY A 175 12.92 -0.67 13.88
CA GLY A 175 12.75 -1.79 14.82
C GLY A 175 13.53 -3.06 14.44
N PRO A 176 13.45 -3.56 13.19
CA PRO A 176 14.17 -4.74 12.75
C PRO A 176 15.70 -4.68 12.87
N GLU A 177 16.33 -3.53 12.62
CA GLU A 177 17.78 -3.38 12.84
C GLU A 177 18.10 -3.33 14.35
N ARG A 178 17.23 -2.70 15.16
CA ARG A 178 17.38 -2.69 16.62
C ARG A 178 17.25 -4.10 17.21
N GLU A 179 16.25 -4.87 16.80
CA GLU A 179 16.06 -6.28 17.22
C GLU A 179 17.29 -7.12 16.89
N LEU A 180 17.90 -6.93 15.70
CA LEU A 180 19.12 -7.63 15.32
C LEU A 180 20.35 -7.25 16.17
N LEU A 181 20.43 -5.99 16.61
CA LEU A 181 21.48 -5.56 17.54
C LEU A 181 21.30 -6.21 18.91
N GLU A 182 20.07 -6.16 19.45
CA GLU A 182 19.72 -6.81 20.73
C GLU A 182 20.04 -8.32 20.67
N GLU A 183 19.64 -9.00 19.59
CA GLU A 183 19.96 -10.42 19.36
C GLU A 183 21.48 -10.70 19.28
N THR A 184 22.26 -9.77 18.77
CA THR A 184 23.72 -9.90 18.66
C THR A 184 24.38 -9.73 20.02
N GLU A 185 23.92 -8.74 20.80
CA GLU A 185 24.39 -8.49 22.16
C GLU A 185 24.04 -9.65 23.10
N GLU A 186 22.84 -10.22 22.98
CA GLU A 186 22.40 -11.38 23.76
C GLU A 186 23.25 -12.63 23.48
N GLU A 187 23.52 -12.94 22.21
CA GLU A 187 24.28 -14.14 21.83
C GLU A 187 25.77 -14.02 22.17
N PHE A 188 26.36 -12.85 21.94
CA PHE A 188 27.81 -12.64 22.01
C PHE A 188 28.24 -11.77 23.20
N GLY A 189 27.36 -11.54 24.18
CA GLY A 189 27.58 -10.75 25.39
C GLY A 189 28.78 -11.22 26.20
N GLY A 190 29.97 -10.72 25.84
CA GLY A 190 31.26 -11.18 26.39
C GLY A 190 32.41 -11.07 25.38
N ASP A 191 32.13 -10.97 24.09
CA ASP A 191 33.13 -10.78 23.03
C ASP A 191 32.83 -9.51 22.22
N ASN A 192 33.32 -8.37 22.74
CA ASN A 192 33.11 -7.06 22.13
C ASN A 192 33.58 -7.01 20.67
N ALA A 193 34.63 -7.76 20.29
CA ALA A 193 35.11 -7.76 18.91
C ALA A 193 34.10 -8.38 17.94
N LYS A 194 33.30 -9.37 18.39
CA LYS A 194 32.23 -9.98 17.59
C LYS A 194 31.02 -9.06 17.49
N ILE A 195 30.64 -8.46 18.62
CA ILE A 195 29.54 -7.47 18.69
C ILE A 195 29.84 -6.29 17.78
N ASP A 196 31.07 -5.76 17.81
CA ASP A 196 31.47 -4.63 16.96
C ASP A 196 31.32 -4.97 15.48
N VAL A 197 31.86 -6.12 15.04
CA VAL A 197 31.79 -6.53 13.62
C VAL A 197 30.34 -6.74 13.16
N LEU A 198 29.52 -7.45 13.94
CA LEU A 198 28.13 -7.72 13.56
C LEU A 198 27.26 -6.47 13.68
N GLY A 199 27.45 -5.67 14.72
CA GLY A 199 26.73 -4.40 14.91
C GLY A 199 27.06 -3.41 13.80
N THR A 200 28.32 -3.30 13.40
CA THR A 200 28.73 -2.51 12.23
C THR A 200 28.06 -3.03 10.95
N PHE A 201 28.02 -4.34 10.72
CA PHE A 201 27.34 -4.93 9.56
C PHE A 201 25.82 -4.64 9.56
N VAL A 202 25.17 -4.77 10.72
CA VAL A 202 23.73 -4.52 10.87
C VAL A 202 23.40 -3.06 10.61
N LEU A 203 24.22 -2.12 11.08
CA LEU A 203 23.96 -0.68 10.94
C LEU A 203 24.53 -0.04 9.68
N ALA A 204 25.51 -0.63 9.02
CA ALA A 204 26.06 -0.04 7.80
C ALA A 204 24.97 0.05 6.71
N ASP A 205 25.01 1.15 5.93
CA ASP A 205 24.14 1.27 4.76
C ASP A 205 24.50 0.16 3.78
N ALA A 206 23.49 -0.59 3.35
CA ALA A 206 23.70 -1.72 2.48
C ALA A 206 24.19 -1.31 1.08
N GLU A 207 23.92 -0.07 0.66
CA GLU A 207 24.48 0.48 -0.57
C GLU A 207 26.01 0.46 -0.52
N ASP A 208 26.59 0.98 0.57
CA ASP A 208 28.03 1.15 0.76
C ASP A 208 28.75 -0.16 1.18
N LEU A 209 28.02 -1.10 1.78
CA LEU A 209 28.56 -2.35 2.31
C LEU A 209 28.36 -3.57 1.39
N LEU A 210 27.26 -3.63 0.64
CA LEU A 210 26.85 -4.82 -0.11
C LEU A 210 26.64 -4.56 -1.60
N LEU A 211 26.30 -3.34 -1.99
CA LEU A 211 25.82 -3.06 -3.34
C LEU A 211 26.80 -2.22 -4.19
N VAL A 212 28.01 -1.97 -3.68
CA VAL A 212 29.12 -1.40 -4.45
C VAL A 212 29.72 -2.46 -5.38
N GLY A 213 30.05 -2.06 -6.62
CA GLY A 213 30.51 -3.00 -7.66
C GLY A 213 31.74 -3.83 -7.27
N GLU A 214 32.66 -3.24 -6.52
CA GLU A 214 33.89 -3.89 -6.02
C GLU A 214 33.60 -4.96 -4.96
N GLN A 215 32.43 -4.91 -4.31
CA GLN A 215 32.05 -5.83 -3.24
C GLN A 215 31.34 -7.11 -3.73
N ARG A 216 31.08 -7.25 -5.04
CA ARG A 216 30.36 -8.41 -5.61
C ARG A 216 30.97 -9.76 -5.25
N ALA A 217 32.31 -9.85 -5.25
CA ALA A 217 33.01 -11.08 -4.88
C ALA A 217 32.73 -11.46 -3.42
N PHE A 218 32.63 -10.48 -2.53
CA PHE A 218 32.33 -10.70 -1.12
C PHE A 218 30.89 -11.15 -0.90
N VAL A 219 29.93 -10.48 -1.54
CA VAL A 219 28.51 -10.88 -1.50
C VAL A 219 28.33 -12.31 -2.00
N SER A 220 29.06 -12.71 -3.05
CA SER A 220 29.04 -14.08 -3.55
C SER A 220 29.60 -15.07 -2.52
N ARG A 221 30.78 -14.79 -1.92
CA ARG A 221 31.37 -15.62 -0.85
C ARG A 221 30.45 -15.73 0.36
N LEU A 222 29.85 -14.62 0.80
CA LEU A 222 28.94 -14.55 1.93
C LEU A 222 27.68 -15.38 1.64
N THR A 223 27.04 -15.16 0.49
CA THR A 223 25.85 -15.92 0.06
C THR A 223 26.13 -17.43 -0.01
N GLN A 224 27.29 -17.84 -0.53
CA GLN A 224 27.70 -19.25 -0.54
C GLN A 224 27.86 -19.80 0.88
N ALA A 225 28.48 -19.04 1.79
CA ALA A 225 28.61 -19.42 3.18
C ALA A 225 27.24 -19.56 3.87
N LEU A 226 26.31 -18.63 3.61
CA LEU A 226 24.93 -18.72 4.12
C LEU A 226 24.24 -20.01 3.64
N GLY A 227 24.34 -20.33 2.35
CA GLY A 227 23.75 -21.56 1.80
C GLY A 227 24.30 -22.83 2.47
N GLN A 228 25.60 -22.86 2.78
CA GLN A 228 26.23 -23.98 3.48
C GLN A 228 25.81 -24.08 4.96
N VAL A 229 25.67 -22.95 5.65
CA VAL A 229 25.38 -22.90 7.10
C VAL A 229 23.90 -23.07 7.40
N LEU A 230 23.05 -22.39 6.64
CA LEU A 230 21.60 -22.37 6.85
C LEU A 230 20.87 -23.47 6.08
N LYS A 231 21.49 -24.07 5.05
CA LYS A 231 20.85 -24.98 4.10
C LYS A 231 19.60 -24.37 3.44
N SER A 232 19.58 -23.04 3.31
CA SER A 232 18.52 -22.26 2.68
C SER A 232 19.09 -21.45 1.52
N ASN A 233 18.27 -21.21 0.50
CA ASN A 233 18.66 -20.36 -0.61
C ASN A 233 18.36 -18.89 -0.25
N THR A 234 19.27 -18.26 0.49
CA THR A 234 19.16 -16.84 0.86
C THR A 234 19.89 -16.00 -0.18
N SER A 235 19.15 -15.18 -0.93
CA SER A 235 19.71 -14.22 -1.88
C SER A 235 19.62 -12.78 -1.36
N LEU A 236 20.55 -11.94 -1.82
CA LEU A 236 20.46 -10.50 -1.63
C LEU A 236 19.41 -9.92 -2.59
N ASN A 237 18.37 -9.30 -2.04
CA ASN A 237 17.32 -8.64 -2.84
C ASN A 237 17.60 -7.13 -2.93
N THR A 238 17.59 -6.59 -4.14
CA THR A 238 17.83 -5.17 -4.43
C THR A 238 16.55 -4.38 -4.68
N TYR A 239 15.39 -5.05 -4.62
CA TYR A 239 14.09 -4.43 -4.72
C TYR A 239 13.47 -4.26 -3.33
N TYR A 240 12.69 -3.20 -3.19
CA TYR A 240 11.80 -2.98 -2.05
C TYR A 240 10.36 -2.86 -2.56
N ALA A 241 9.41 -2.94 -1.64
CA ALA A 241 8.00 -2.72 -1.92
C ALA A 241 7.51 -1.46 -1.22
N LEU A 242 6.87 -0.56 -1.97
CA LEU A 242 6.09 0.53 -1.42
C LEU A 242 4.64 0.06 -1.28
N ILE A 243 4.13 0.08 -0.05
CA ILE A 243 2.74 -0.25 0.28
C ILE A 243 2.03 1.07 0.57
N LYS A 244 1.08 1.45 -0.29
CA LYS A 244 0.19 2.57 -0.06
C LYS A 244 -1.24 2.06 0.09
N GLY A 245 -1.94 2.49 1.14
CA GLY A 245 -3.34 2.18 1.38
C GLY A 245 -4.16 3.47 1.52
N ASP A 246 -5.43 3.41 1.15
CA ASP A 246 -6.42 4.46 1.43
C ASP A 246 -7.81 3.82 1.58
N GLY A 247 -8.50 4.19 2.66
CA GLY A 247 -9.86 3.78 2.97
C GLY A 247 -10.88 4.25 1.93
N ASP A 248 -11.67 3.33 1.41
CA ASP A 248 -12.65 3.64 0.38
C ASP A 248 -13.83 4.41 0.97
N ASP A 249 -14.06 5.63 0.46
CA ASP A 249 -15.22 6.46 0.80
C ASP A 249 -15.29 6.86 2.30
N VAL A 250 -14.16 6.87 3.03
CA VAL A 250 -14.10 7.26 4.46
C VAL A 250 -14.71 8.64 4.70
N GLY A 251 -14.44 9.62 3.83
CA GLY A 251 -15.06 10.94 3.92
C GLY A 251 -16.59 10.93 3.84
N LYS A 252 -17.18 9.99 3.08
CA LYS A 252 -18.63 9.80 3.02
C LYS A 252 -19.16 9.17 4.30
N VAL A 253 -18.49 8.13 4.79
CA VAL A 253 -18.80 7.47 6.07
C VAL A 253 -18.82 8.49 7.20
N ILE A 254 -17.80 9.33 7.33
CA ILE A 254 -17.73 10.40 8.34
C ILE A 254 -18.96 11.32 8.28
N THR A 255 -19.50 11.59 7.09
CA THR A 255 -20.71 12.44 6.93
C THR A 255 -22.03 11.68 7.05
N GLY A 256 -22.00 10.38 7.35
CA GLY A 256 -23.16 9.50 7.40
C GLY A 256 -23.67 9.02 6.04
N ASP A 257 -22.97 9.32 4.94
CA ASP A 257 -23.29 8.84 3.60
C ASP A 257 -22.74 7.42 3.41
N LEU A 258 -23.60 6.43 3.59
CA LEU A 258 -23.30 5.01 3.39
C LEU A 258 -23.58 4.55 1.93
N GLY A 259 -24.02 5.47 1.05
CA GLY A 259 -24.72 5.21 -0.22
C GLY A 259 -23.94 4.49 -1.33
N ARG A 260 -22.72 4.00 -1.09
CA ARG A 260 -21.97 3.14 -2.03
C ARG A 260 -21.31 1.91 -1.40
N VAL A 261 -21.44 1.73 -0.08
CA VAL A 261 -21.00 0.50 0.58
C VAL A 261 -22.06 -0.56 0.24
N GLU A 262 -21.80 -1.40 -0.78
CA GLU A 262 -22.78 -2.42 -1.19
C GLU A 262 -23.22 -3.32 -0.02
N ALA A 263 -22.36 -3.50 0.99
CA ALA A 263 -22.66 -4.24 2.20
C ALA A 263 -23.77 -3.62 3.08
N LEU A 264 -24.05 -2.31 2.99
CA LEU A 264 -25.00 -1.60 3.87
C LEU A 264 -26.27 -1.11 3.16
N ARG A 265 -26.56 -1.61 1.95
CA ARG A 265 -27.71 -1.16 1.13
C ARG A 265 -29.09 -1.45 1.73
N LEU A 266 -29.18 -2.27 2.77
CA LEU A 266 -30.42 -2.61 3.47
C LEU A 266 -30.30 -2.23 4.95
N LEU A 267 -31.36 -1.66 5.54
CA LEU A 267 -31.48 -1.39 6.98
C LEU A 267 -31.12 -2.62 7.83
N LYS A 268 -31.56 -3.80 7.37
CA LYS A 268 -31.18 -5.11 7.91
C LYS A 268 -29.67 -5.28 8.07
N ASN A 269 -28.86 -4.83 7.11
CA ASN A 269 -27.41 -4.98 7.16
C ASN A 269 -26.75 -3.98 8.12
N ILE A 270 -27.35 -2.81 8.35
CA ILE A 270 -26.90 -1.86 9.37
C ILE A 270 -27.15 -2.44 10.77
N PHE A 271 -28.31 -3.07 10.98
CA PHE A 271 -28.61 -3.76 12.23
C PHE A 271 -27.74 -5.00 12.43
N ASN A 272 -27.50 -5.80 11.39
CA ASN A 272 -26.54 -6.91 11.45
C ASN A 272 -25.11 -6.42 11.73
N TYR A 273 -24.70 -5.29 11.14
CA TYR A 273 -23.42 -4.67 11.43
C TYR A 273 -23.32 -4.24 12.90
N PHE A 274 -24.34 -3.54 13.43
CA PHE A 274 -24.36 -3.17 14.84
C PHE A 274 -24.46 -4.37 15.78
N SER A 275 -25.18 -5.42 15.39
CA SER A 275 -25.25 -6.68 16.14
C SER A 275 -23.88 -7.33 16.24
N ASN A 276 -23.17 -7.45 15.10
CA ASN A 276 -21.80 -7.94 15.04
C ASN A 276 -20.83 -7.06 15.85
N LEU A 277 -21.12 -5.77 16.00
CA LEU A 277 -20.35 -4.81 16.81
C LEU A 277 -20.80 -4.71 18.27
N THR A 278 -21.71 -5.58 18.71
CA THR A 278 -22.25 -5.54 20.08
C THR A 278 -21.82 -6.79 20.86
N PRO A 279 -20.93 -6.67 21.87
CA PRO A 279 -20.51 -7.82 22.67
C PRO A 279 -21.58 -8.30 23.67
N ASN A 280 -22.66 -7.52 23.85
CA ASN A 280 -23.79 -7.91 24.68
C ASN A 280 -24.73 -8.81 23.87
N GLN A 281 -24.77 -10.10 24.20
CA GLN A 281 -25.60 -11.09 23.49
C GLN A 281 -27.10 -10.74 23.47
N ARG A 282 -27.62 -10.12 24.53
CA ARG A 282 -29.03 -9.67 24.54
C ARG A 282 -29.26 -8.51 23.59
N LEU A 283 -28.40 -7.49 23.63
CA LEU A 283 -28.53 -6.34 22.73
C LEU A 283 -28.25 -6.71 21.27
N SER A 284 -27.29 -7.61 21.01
CA SER A 284 -27.07 -8.22 19.70
C SER A 284 -28.34 -8.95 19.24
N GLY A 285 -28.96 -9.77 20.09
CA GLY A 285 -30.24 -10.40 19.80
C GLY A 285 -31.36 -9.41 19.49
N VAL A 286 -31.46 -8.29 20.23
CA VAL A 286 -32.42 -7.22 19.93
C VAL A 286 -32.14 -6.57 18.57
N LEU A 287 -30.88 -6.29 18.25
CA LEU A 287 -30.49 -5.69 16.97
C LEU A 287 -30.76 -6.64 15.80
N ASP A 288 -30.48 -7.94 15.94
CA ASP A 288 -30.82 -8.97 14.96
C ASP A 288 -32.34 -9.06 14.76
N MET A 289 -33.11 -9.07 15.85
CA MET A 289 -34.58 -9.08 15.80
C MET A 289 -35.12 -7.84 15.08
N ILE A 290 -34.57 -6.65 15.36
CA ILE A 290 -34.94 -5.42 14.64
C ILE A 290 -34.56 -5.52 13.16
N GLY A 291 -33.36 -6.02 12.85
CA GLY A 291 -32.89 -6.24 11.48
C GLY A 291 -33.72 -7.26 10.68
N ASP A 292 -34.29 -8.25 11.37
CA ASP A 292 -35.17 -9.28 10.82
C ASP A 292 -36.66 -8.87 10.80
N GLY A 293 -37.01 -7.69 11.33
CA GLY A 293 -38.38 -7.18 11.38
C GLY A 293 -39.24 -7.78 12.50
N LYS A 294 -38.65 -8.45 13.49
CA LYS A 294 -39.33 -9.06 14.65
C LYS A 294 -39.49 -8.04 15.79
N LEU A 295 -40.30 -7.01 15.55
CA LEU A 295 -40.36 -5.83 16.42
C LEU A 295 -41.05 -6.10 17.77
N GLU A 296 -42.05 -6.98 17.81
CA GLU A 296 -42.68 -7.34 19.09
C GLU A 296 -41.71 -8.10 20.01
N GLU A 297 -40.94 -9.04 19.45
CA GLU A 297 -39.93 -9.80 20.19
C GLU A 297 -38.81 -8.87 20.72
N ALA A 298 -38.35 -7.93 19.88
CA ALA A 298 -37.35 -6.93 20.27
C ALA A 298 -37.85 -5.99 21.38
N ALA A 299 -39.08 -5.49 21.27
CA ALA A 299 -39.68 -4.59 22.27
C ALA A 299 -39.85 -5.28 23.63
N GLN A 300 -40.26 -6.55 23.61
CA GLN A 300 -40.46 -7.33 24.83
C GLN A 300 -39.13 -7.54 25.57
N LEU A 301 -38.06 -7.87 24.85
CA LEU A 301 -36.73 -8.03 25.45
C LEU A 301 -36.19 -6.72 26.04
N LEU A 302 -36.39 -5.59 25.33
CA LEU A 302 -36.00 -4.26 25.81
C LEU A 302 -36.77 -3.84 27.06
N LYS A 303 -38.07 -4.17 27.14
CA LYS A 303 -38.93 -3.89 28.30
C LYS A 303 -38.43 -4.65 29.54
N GLU A 304 -38.01 -5.90 29.38
CA GLU A 304 -37.44 -6.72 30.47
C GLU A 304 -36.12 -6.14 31.00
N ASP A 305 -35.23 -5.68 30.12
CA ASP A 305 -33.89 -5.21 30.50
C ASP A 305 -33.86 -3.77 31.04
N LEU A 306 -34.55 -2.83 30.37
CA LEU A 306 -34.49 -1.40 30.73
C LEU A 306 -35.49 -1.03 31.84
N LYS A 307 -36.40 -1.95 32.20
CA LYS A 307 -37.54 -1.71 33.12
C LYS A 307 -38.34 -0.44 32.76
N ARG A 308 -38.33 -0.09 31.47
CA ARG A 308 -39.10 1.01 30.88
C ARG A 308 -40.11 0.40 29.94
N GLU A 309 -41.29 0.99 29.86
CA GLU A 309 -42.26 0.58 28.85
C GLU A 309 -41.73 1.00 27.49
N TYR A 310 -41.20 0.03 26.75
CA TYR A 310 -41.05 0.11 25.30
C TYR A 310 -42.16 -0.73 24.69
N ASN A 311 -42.83 -0.20 23.67
CA ASN A 311 -43.81 -0.96 22.89
C ASN A 311 -43.36 -1.08 21.43
N ALA A 312 -43.91 -2.06 20.70
CA ALA A 312 -43.56 -2.32 19.31
C ALA A 312 -43.81 -1.08 18.43
N LYS A 313 -44.80 -0.26 18.77
CA LYS A 313 -45.14 0.97 18.05
C LYS A 313 -44.06 2.05 18.18
N GLU A 314 -43.38 2.17 19.31
CA GLU A 314 -42.25 3.10 19.47
C GLU A 314 -41.02 2.65 18.67
N LEU A 315 -40.78 1.34 18.57
CA LEU A 315 -39.76 0.78 17.69
C LEU A 315 -40.13 0.94 16.21
N GLU A 316 -41.39 0.77 15.88
CA GLU A 316 -41.94 1.02 14.54
C GLU A 316 -41.82 2.50 14.19
N GLU A 317 -42.15 3.43 15.09
CA GLU A 317 -41.96 4.88 14.91
C GLU A 317 -40.47 5.25 14.75
N LEU A 318 -39.57 4.62 15.50
CA LEU A 318 -38.12 4.78 15.33
C LEU A 318 -37.64 4.24 14.00
N LEU A 319 -38.13 3.07 13.58
CA LEU A 319 -37.82 2.48 12.28
C LEU A 319 -38.39 3.31 11.14
N GLU A 320 -39.62 3.82 11.26
CA GLU A 320 -40.21 4.76 10.32
C GLU A 320 -39.41 6.06 10.27
N LEU A 321 -38.91 6.57 11.40
CA LEU A 321 -38.06 7.75 11.45
C LEU A 321 -36.71 7.47 10.76
N LEU A 322 -36.10 6.32 11.01
CA LEU A 322 -34.87 5.88 10.35
C LEU A 322 -35.12 5.68 8.85
N GLU A 323 -36.16 4.96 8.45
CA GLU A 323 -36.60 4.73 7.07
C GLU A 323 -36.95 6.03 6.35
N LYS A 324 -37.62 6.97 7.02
CA LYS A 324 -37.94 8.30 6.49
C LYS A 324 -36.69 9.15 6.28
N ASN A 325 -35.70 9.04 7.15
CA ASN A 325 -34.38 9.66 6.98
C ASN A 325 -33.47 8.87 6.04
N LEU A 326 -33.80 7.59 5.79
CA LEU A 326 -33.20 6.68 4.83
C LEU A 326 -34.08 6.53 3.57
N LYS A 327 -34.98 7.46 3.24
CA LYS A 327 -35.99 7.27 2.18
C LYS A 327 -35.41 7.26 0.78
N TYR A 328 -35.67 6.18 0.03
CA TYR A 328 -35.27 5.95 -1.36
C TYR A 328 -36.03 6.91 -2.27
N SER A 329 -35.34 7.90 -2.83
CA SER A 329 -35.85 8.57 -4.03
C SER A 329 -35.48 7.67 -5.21
N SER A 330 -36.51 7.13 -5.87
CA SER A 330 -36.42 6.46 -7.17
C SER A 330 -36.33 7.46 -8.33
N GLU A 331 -36.21 8.76 -8.06
CA GLU A 331 -36.13 9.78 -9.12
C GLU A 331 -34.69 10.18 -9.44
N PRO A 332 -34.24 10.09 -10.71
CA PRO A 332 -32.86 10.35 -11.12
C PRO A 332 -32.38 11.81 -11.02
N LYS A 333 -33.18 12.74 -10.50
CA LYS A 333 -32.93 14.19 -10.64
C LYS A 333 -32.93 15.03 -9.36
N ASP A 334 -33.21 14.47 -8.19
CA ASP A 334 -33.12 15.21 -6.92
C ASP A 334 -32.03 14.65 -6.00
N GLU A 335 -30.91 15.37 -5.89
CA GLU A 335 -29.71 15.02 -5.11
C GLU A 335 -29.88 15.07 -3.57
N TRP A 336 -30.98 14.58 -3.03
CA TRP A 336 -31.09 14.35 -1.58
C TRP A 336 -30.49 12.98 -1.23
N LYS A 337 -29.16 12.93 -1.09
CA LYS A 337 -28.44 11.76 -0.57
C LYS A 337 -28.84 11.52 0.87
N LYS A 338 -29.58 10.44 1.15
CA LYS A 338 -29.89 9.96 2.50
C LYS A 338 -28.60 9.80 3.31
N ARG A 339 -28.61 10.20 4.57
CA ARG A 339 -27.44 10.05 5.46
C ARG A 339 -27.89 9.55 6.82
N LEU A 340 -27.09 8.66 7.41
CA LEU A 340 -27.22 8.32 8.81
C LEU A 340 -27.03 9.61 9.64
N PRO A 341 -27.90 9.90 10.63
CA PRO A 341 -27.66 10.99 11.56
C PRO A 341 -26.32 10.80 12.28
N VAL A 342 -25.39 11.73 12.08
CA VAL A 342 -24.08 11.70 12.74
C VAL A 342 -24.12 12.44 14.07
N SER A 343 -23.56 11.82 15.11
CA SER A 343 -23.42 12.41 16.44
C SER A 343 -21.93 12.54 16.81
N PRO A 344 -21.57 13.34 17.84
CA PRO A 344 -20.21 13.32 18.36
C PRO A 344 -19.75 11.92 18.79
N ALA A 345 -20.67 11.09 19.30
CA ALA A 345 -20.37 9.70 19.64
C ALA A 345 -20.04 8.85 18.40
N TYR A 346 -20.77 9.04 17.29
CA TYR A 346 -20.46 8.40 16.01
C TYR A 346 -19.04 8.75 15.54
N HIS A 347 -18.70 10.04 15.52
CA HIS A 347 -17.36 10.49 15.14
C HIS A 347 -16.29 9.94 16.09
N ALA A 348 -16.54 9.93 17.41
CA ALA A 348 -15.60 9.39 18.38
C ALA A 348 -15.32 7.89 18.16
N VAL A 349 -16.33 7.11 17.77
CA VAL A 349 -16.17 5.69 17.43
C VAL A 349 -15.33 5.54 16.16
N ILE A 350 -15.69 6.20 15.06
CA ILE A 350 -14.93 6.11 13.80
C ILE A 350 -13.47 6.55 13.99
N SER A 351 -13.23 7.66 14.68
CA SER A 351 -11.87 8.12 14.98
C SER A 351 -11.10 7.09 15.81
N ARG A 352 -11.75 6.44 16.79
CA ARG A 352 -11.11 5.38 17.59
C ARG A 352 -10.77 4.15 16.75
N CYS A 353 -11.64 3.75 15.81
CA CYS A 353 -11.35 2.68 14.86
C CYS A 353 -10.10 3.02 14.04
N LEU A 354 -10.06 4.21 13.43
CA LEU A 354 -8.94 4.68 12.60
C LEU A 354 -7.62 4.75 13.39
N MET A 355 -7.65 5.31 14.60
CA MET A 355 -6.46 5.34 15.47
C MET A 355 -5.95 3.94 15.82
N THR A 356 -6.87 3.00 16.06
CA THR A 356 -6.51 1.61 16.38
C THR A 356 -5.93 0.89 15.16
N LEU A 357 -6.53 1.11 13.99
CA LEU A 357 -6.03 0.61 12.70
C LEU A 357 -4.63 1.14 12.42
N ALA A 358 -4.37 2.43 12.65
CA ALA A 358 -3.05 3.00 12.45
C ALA A 358 -1.96 2.29 13.28
N VAL A 359 -2.25 2.01 14.55
CA VAL A 359 -1.33 1.29 15.44
C VAL A 359 -1.16 -0.17 14.99
N LYS A 360 -2.27 -0.86 14.69
CA LYS A 360 -2.24 -2.28 14.30
C LYS A 360 -1.58 -2.53 12.95
N ALA A 361 -1.86 -1.69 11.96
CA ALA A 361 -1.18 -1.73 10.67
C ALA A 361 0.33 -1.53 10.85
N SER A 362 0.72 -0.59 11.73
CA SER A 362 2.13 -0.35 12.03
C SER A 362 2.81 -1.55 12.69
N GLU A 363 2.13 -2.24 13.62
CA GLU A 363 2.60 -3.48 14.24
C GLU A 363 2.79 -4.59 13.18
N GLU A 364 1.79 -4.80 12.31
CA GLU A 364 1.83 -5.81 11.24
C GLU A 364 2.99 -5.58 10.26
N ILE A 365 3.19 -4.34 9.82
CA ILE A 365 4.26 -3.96 8.89
C ILE A 365 5.63 -4.16 9.54
N SER A 366 5.79 -3.71 10.78
CA SER A 366 7.07 -3.83 11.50
C SER A 366 7.44 -5.30 11.74
N SER A 367 6.46 -6.16 12.02
CA SER A 367 6.68 -7.58 12.31
C SER A 367 7.34 -8.37 11.17
N VAL A 368 7.19 -7.91 9.92
CA VAL A 368 7.79 -8.53 8.73
C VAL A 368 9.04 -7.83 8.23
N GLY A 369 9.61 -6.93 9.03
CA GLY A 369 10.77 -6.15 8.61
C GLY A 369 10.41 -4.93 7.75
N GLY A 370 9.17 -4.44 7.78
CA GLY A 370 8.80 -3.19 7.11
C GLY A 370 9.07 -1.95 7.95
N PHE A 371 9.06 -0.79 7.30
CA PHE A 371 9.17 0.52 7.91
C PHE A 371 7.97 1.39 7.52
N VAL A 372 7.26 1.89 8.53
CA VAL A 372 6.09 2.76 8.35
C VAL A 372 6.56 4.20 8.17
N VAL A 373 6.26 4.80 7.02
CA VAL A 373 6.54 6.22 6.73
C VAL A 373 5.39 7.08 7.26
N TYR A 374 4.16 6.64 7.03
CA TYR A 374 2.94 7.29 7.51
C TYR A 374 1.83 6.26 7.75
N SER A 375 1.03 6.47 8.79
CA SER A 375 -0.14 5.65 9.10
C SER A 375 -1.20 6.52 9.78
N GLY A 376 -2.17 6.99 9.01
CA GLY A 376 -3.30 7.83 9.47
C GLY A 376 -4.51 7.03 9.95
N GLY A 377 -4.56 5.74 9.63
CA GLY A 377 -5.67 4.84 9.96
C GLY A 377 -6.50 4.48 8.73
N ASP A 378 -6.86 5.48 7.93
CA ASP A 378 -7.40 5.32 6.58
C ASP A 378 -6.27 5.32 5.53
N ASP A 379 -5.35 6.26 5.65
CA ASP A 379 -4.17 6.39 4.80
C ASP A 379 -2.99 5.60 5.38
N LEU A 380 -2.26 4.92 4.49
CA LEU A 380 -1.03 4.19 4.82
C LEU A 380 0.04 4.47 3.78
N LEU A 381 1.28 4.66 4.24
CA LEU A 381 2.49 4.61 3.43
C LEU A 381 3.60 3.87 4.17
N ALA A 382 4.06 2.77 3.61
CA ALA A 382 5.13 1.97 4.20
C ALA A 382 6.08 1.40 3.15
N VAL A 383 7.30 1.12 3.57
CA VAL A 383 8.32 0.41 2.79
C VAL A 383 8.45 -0.99 3.39
N SER A 384 8.43 -2.03 2.57
CA SER A 384 8.50 -3.43 3.01
C SER A 384 9.54 -4.21 2.19
N PRO A 385 10.18 -5.25 2.77
CA PRO A 385 10.87 -6.27 1.99
C PRO A 385 9.88 -6.93 1.02
N VAL A 386 10.37 -7.35 -0.15
CA VAL A 386 9.52 -7.90 -1.22
C VAL A 386 8.84 -9.19 -0.78
N GLU A 387 9.54 -10.04 -0.01
CA GLU A 387 9.11 -11.41 0.27
C GLU A 387 7.74 -11.49 0.95
N PHE A 388 7.41 -10.49 1.77
CA PHE A 388 6.19 -10.46 2.58
C PHE A 388 5.19 -9.39 2.16
N ALA A 389 5.53 -8.49 1.22
CA ALA A 389 4.77 -7.29 0.96
C ALA A 389 3.31 -7.57 0.54
N LEU A 390 3.09 -8.54 -0.36
CA LEU A 390 1.75 -8.97 -0.78
C LEU A 390 0.87 -9.45 0.38
N GLN A 391 1.44 -10.29 1.24
CA GLN A 391 0.73 -10.82 2.40
C GLN A 391 0.48 -9.74 3.44
N THR A 392 1.42 -8.80 3.59
CA THR A 392 1.27 -7.66 4.50
C THR A 392 0.13 -6.75 4.06
N ALA A 393 0.01 -6.42 2.77
CA ALA A 393 -1.14 -5.66 2.27
C ALA A 393 -2.47 -6.36 2.59
N LEU A 394 -2.54 -7.69 2.42
CA LEU A 394 -3.72 -8.46 2.79
C LEU A 394 -3.99 -8.48 4.30
N ARG A 395 -2.96 -8.66 5.14
CA ARG A 395 -3.12 -8.66 6.60
C ARG A 395 -3.61 -7.31 7.10
N VAL A 396 -3.06 -6.20 6.58
CA VAL A 396 -3.52 -4.86 6.91
C VAL A 396 -4.98 -4.67 6.47
N ARG A 397 -5.34 -5.06 5.24
CA ARG A 397 -6.74 -5.01 4.79
C ARG A 397 -7.69 -5.78 5.71
N ARG A 398 -7.27 -6.93 6.24
CA ARG A 398 -8.06 -7.76 7.17
C ARG A 398 -8.27 -7.08 8.52
N LEU A 399 -7.36 -6.21 8.96
CA LEU A 399 -7.54 -5.40 10.17
C LEU A 399 -8.73 -4.45 10.01
N TYR A 400 -8.93 -3.87 8.81
CA TYR A 400 -10.05 -2.98 8.51
C TYR A 400 -11.40 -3.63 8.84
N THR A 401 -11.53 -4.93 8.55
CA THR A 401 -12.71 -5.76 8.84
C THR A 401 -12.74 -6.33 10.26
N GLY A 402 -11.66 -6.20 11.04
CA GLY A 402 -11.58 -6.78 12.39
C GLY A 402 -11.42 -8.30 12.39
N THR A 403 -10.77 -8.88 11.38
CA THR A 403 -10.49 -10.33 11.36
C THR A 403 -9.35 -10.67 12.33
N PRO A 404 -9.43 -11.75 13.13
CA PRO A 404 -10.44 -12.82 13.13
C PRO A 404 -11.69 -12.57 13.99
N THR A 405 -11.69 -11.58 14.88
CA THR A 405 -12.81 -11.27 15.80
C THR A 405 -13.90 -10.44 15.11
N VAL A 406 -14.20 -10.77 13.84
CA VAL A 406 -15.03 -10.04 12.85
C VAL A 406 -15.76 -8.82 13.42
N GLY A 407 -15.39 -7.62 12.96
CA GLY A 407 -15.93 -6.36 13.44
C GLY A 407 -15.16 -5.75 14.61
N PHE A 408 -14.24 -6.47 15.26
CA PHE A 408 -13.42 -5.94 16.35
C PHE A 408 -11.93 -6.23 16.21
N LEU A 409 -11.14 -5.31 16.74
CA LEU A 409 -9.71 -5.44 16.94
C LEU A 409 -9.40 -5.66 18.42
N GLU A 410 -8.52 -6.63 18.67
CA GLU A 410 -8.03 -6.92 20.01
C GLU A 410 -6.81 -6.06 20.36
N PHE A 411 -6.86 -5.42 21.53
CA PHE A 411 -5.78 -4.61 22.07
C PHE A 411 -5.39 -5.13 23.46
N SER A 412 -4.15 -5.64 23.57
CA SER A 412 -3.65 -6.34 24.76
C SER A 412 -2.60 -5.54 25.56
N LYS A 413 -2.29 -4.30 25.19
CA LYS A 413 -1.24 -3.48 25.83
C LYS A 413 -1.57 -2.96 27.24
N ILE A 414 -2.81 -3.06 27.72
CA ILE A 414 -3.26 -2.46 29.01
C ILE A 414 -3.50 -3.55 30.09
N GLY A 415 -2.84 -4.70 30.02
CA GLY A 415 -3.00 -5.78 31.01
C GLY A 415 -4.39 -6.44 31.05
N SER A 416 -5.36 -5.90 30.29
CA SER A 416 -6.66 -6.48 30.01
C SER A 416 -6.90 -6.51 28.50
N LYS A 417 -7.50 -7.61 28.02
CA LYS A 417 -7.91 -7.79 26.63
C LYS A 417 -9.05 -6.82 26.32
N THR A 418 -8.75 -5.73 25.61
CA THR A 418 -9.74 -4.73 25.21
C THR A 418 -10.15 -4.95 23.77
N LEU A 419 -11.46 -4.94 23.50
CA LEU A 419 -12.00 -4.98 22.14
C LEU A 419 -12.34 -3.57 21.69
N VAL A 420 -11.86 -3.20 20.51
CA VAL A 420 -12.17 -1.93 19.86
C VAL A 420 -12.89 -2.23 18.55
N PRO A 421 -14.00 -1.54 18.22
CA PRO A 421 -14.64 -1.71 16.92
C PRO A 421 -13.66 -1.48 15.76
N ALA A 422 -13.80 -2.28 14.72
CA ALA A 422 -13.15 -2.08 13.43
C ALA A 422 -14.07 -1.27 12.50
N LEU A 423 -13.69 -1.14 11.23
CA LEU A 423 -14.51 -0.50 10.19
C LEU A 423 -15.40 -1.50 9.42
N GLY A 424 -15.22 -2.81 9.66
CA GLY A 424 -16.07 -3.88 9.16
C GLY A 424 -16.02 -4.05 7.64
N ASP A 425 -17.17 -3.95 6.99
CA ASP A 425 -17.31 -4.20 5.55
C ASP A 425 -16.91 -3.00 4.67
N LEU A 426 -16.37 -1.94 5.28
CA LEU A 426 -15.80 -0.83 4.52
C LEU A 426 -14.60 -1.31 3.69
N GLY A 427 -14.52 -0.78 2.47
CA GLY A 427 -13.43 -1.06 1.54
C GLY A 427 -12.17 -0.30 1.93
N GLU A 428 -11.03 -0.87 1.56
CA GLU A 428 -9.74 -0.19 1.59
C GLU A 428 -8.97 -0.65 0.35
N SER A 429 -8.52 0.30 -0.44
CA SER A 429 -7.79 0.04 -1.67
C SER A 429 -6.29 0.20 -1.42
N PHE A 430 -5.49 -0.61 -2.11
CA PHE A 430 -4.04 -0.63 -1.93
C PHE A 430 -3.30 -0.54 -3.26
N ALA A 431 -2.12 0.07 -3.21
CA ALA A 431 -1.09 -0.04 -4.22
C ALA A 431 0.15 -0.69 -3.61
N LEU A 432 0.67 -1.70 -4.28
CA LEU A 432 1.89 -2.41 -3.96
C LEU A 432 2.86 -2.22 -5.13
N THR A 433 3.86 -1.36 -4.94
CA THR A 433 4.80 -0.97 -6.00
C THR A 433 6.19 -1.48 -5.68
N TYR A 434 6.69 -2.39 -6.50
CA TYR A 434 8.05 -2.91 -6.42
C TYR A 434 9.00 -2.04 -7.24
N ALA A 435 10.06 -1.58 -6.59
CA ALA A 435 11.07 -0.74 -7.22
C ALA A 435 12.48 -1.14 -6.78
N HIS A 436 13.43 -0.96 -7.71
CA HIS A 436 14.83 -1.16 -7.42
C HIS A 436 15.34 -0.05 -6.50
N TYR A 437 16.26 -0.33 -5.58
CA TYR A 437 16.75 0.67 -4.62
C TYR A 437 17.37 1.94 -5.22
N ARG A 438 17.86 1.84 -6.47
CA ARG A 438 18.41 2.97 -7.25
C ARG A 438 17.37 3.78 -8.01
N GLU A 439 16.13 3.32 -8.05
CA GLU A 439 15.06 4.08 -8.68
C GLU A 439 14.81 5.36 -7.87
N PRO A 440 14.69 6.53 -8.52
CA PRO A 440 14.39 7.76 -7.81
C PRO A 440 13.09 7.62 -7.00
N PHE A 441 13.20 7.72 -5.67
CA PHE A 441 12.06 7.46 -4.78
C PHE A 441 10.82 8.34 -5.08
N ALA A 442 11.03 9.57 -5.56
CA ALA A 442 9.95 10.46 -5.98
C ALA A 442 9.14 9.88 -7.15
N GLN A 443 9.79 9.27 -8.14
CA GLN A 443 9.13 8.61 -9.27
C GLN A 443 8.41 7.35 -8.80
N THR A 444 9.03 6.54 -7.93
CA THR A 444 8.37 5.37 -7.34
C THR A 444 7.10 5.76 -6.57
N LEU A 445 7.15 6.87 -5.83
CA LEU A 445 5.99 7.38 -5.09
C LEU A 445 4.87 7.83 -6.04
N GLU A 446 5.20 8.54 -7.11
CA GLU A 446 4.24 8.96 -8.14
C GLU A 446 3.57 7.75 -8.81
N VAL A 447 4.36 6.73 -9.18
CA VAL A 447 3.83 5.47 -9.72
C VAL A 447 2.88 4.79 -8.74
N SER A 448 3.25 4.75 -7.46
CA SER A 448 2.41 4.15 -6.42
C SER A 448 1.14 4.95 -6.16
N VAL A 449 1.16 6.27 -6.31
CA VAL A 449 -0.04 7.12 -6.20
C VAL A 449 -0.96 6.85 -7.38
N GLY A 450 -0.45 6.84 -8.62
CA GLY A 450 -1.24 6.49 -9.80
C GLY A 450 -1.83 5.08 -9.71
N ALA A 451 -1.05 4.10 -9.25
CA ALA A 451 -1.54 2.74 -9.03
C ALA A 451 -2.66 2.66 -7.97
N LEU A 452 -2.72 3.58 -7.01
CA LEU A 452 -3.81 3.61 -6.03
C LEU A 452 -5.04 4.35 -6.61
N GLU A 453 -4.85 5.59 -7.03
CA GLU A 453 -5.93 6.50 -7.41
C GLU A 453 -6.55 6.16 -8.77
N GLU A 454 -5.73 5.80 -9.75
CA GLU A 454 -6.18 5.59 -11.14
C GLU A 454 -6.46 4.13 -11.46
N GLU A 455 -5.90 3.20 -10.68
CA GLU A 455 -6.06 1.76 -10.91
C GLU A 455 -6.92 1.10 -9.83
N ALA A 456 -6.44 1.02 -8.59
CA ALA A 456 -7.15 0.30 -7.53
C ALA A 456 -8.54 0.91 -7.23
N LYS A 457 -8.63 2.25 -7.11
CA LYS A 457 -9.88 2.94 -6.78
C LYS A 457 -10.87 3.09 -7.95
N GLU A 458 -10.40 3.00 -9.19
CA GLU A 458 -11.28 3.07 -10.37
C GLU A 458 -11.60 1.70 -10.97
N THR A 459 -11.10 0.61 -10.38
CA THR A 459 -11.43 -0.75 -10.80
C THR A 459 -12.88 -1.11 -10.43
N VAL A 460 -13.57 -1.70 -11.41
CA VAL A 460 -14.88 -2.34 -11.25
C VAL A 460 -14.76 -3.81 -11.61
N TRP A 461 -15.18 -4.68 -10.69
CA TRP A 461 -15.23 -6.13 -10.87
C TRP A 461 -16.64 -6.54 -11.23
N PHE A 462 -16.81 -7.33 -12.29
CA PHE A 462 -18.10 -7.83 -12.72
C PHE A 462 -18.02 -9.30 -13.12
N ARG A 463 -19.12 -10.02 -12.96
CA ARG A 463 -19.25 -11.42 -13.34
C ARG A 463 -20.58 -11.63 -14.04
N GLN A 464 -20.54 -12.24 -15.22
CA GLN A 464 -21.76 -12.51 -16.03
C GLN A 464 -22.63 -11.25 -16.24
N GLY A 465 -22.01 -10.08 -16.49
CA GLY A 465 -22.71 -8.81 -16.67
C GLY A 465 -23.18 -8.12 -15.39
N VAL A 466 -22.95 -8.71 -14.22
CA VAL A 466 -23.35 -8.15 -12.92
C VAL A 466 -22.13 -7.65 -12.15
N THR A 467 -22.12 -6.37 -11.78
CA THR A 467 -21.11 -5.78 -10.90
C THR A 467 -21.05 -6.53 -9.57
N GLN A 468 -19.86 -7.04 -9.25
CA GLN A 468 -19.56 -7.78 -8.02
C GLN A 468 -19.06 -6.84 -6.93
N SER A 469 -18.16 -5.92 -7.28
CA SER A 469 -17.56 -4.94 -6.39
C SER A 469 -16.95 -3.78 -7.18
N ARG A 470 -16.73 -2.65 -6.50
CA ARG A 470 -15.99 -1.48 -7.00
C ARG A 470 -14.97 -1.08 -5.93
N LYS A 471 -13.81 -0.55 -6.33
CA LYS A 471 -12.68 -0.27 -5.42
C LYS A 471 -12.28 -1.55 -4.68
N ASN A 472 -11.91 -1.47 -3.40
CA ASN A 472 -11.53 -2.59 -2.55
C ASN A 472 -10.60 -3.56 -3.29
N SER A 473 -9.61 -2.96 -3.96
CA SER A 473 -8.72 -3.62 -4.89
C SER A 473 -7.27 -3.36 -4.51
N LEU A 474 -6.40 -4.29 -4.88
CA LEU A 474 -4.96 -4.19 -4.77
C LEU A 474 -4.38 -4.02 -6.18
N ALA A 475 -3.75 -2.89 -6.46
CA ALA A 475 -2.91 -2.72 -7.64
C ALA A 475 -1.49 -3.20 -7.32
N VAL A 476 -0.99 -4.21 -8.03
CA VAL A 476 0.38 -4.72 -7.91
C VAL A 476 1.19 -4.24 -9.10
N THR A 477 2.20 -3.42 -8.87
CA THR A 477 3.05 -2.82 -9.91
C THR A 477 4.49 -3.25 -9.71
N TYR A 478 5.12 -3.75 -10.77
CA TYR A 478 6.56 -3.99 -10.84
C TYR A 478 7.19 -3.01 -11.82
N ALA A 479 8.07 -2.15 -11.30
CA ALA A 479 8.89 -1.24 -12.08
C ALA A 479 10.30 -1.84 -12.26
N PRO A 480 10.57 -2.54 -13.38
CA PRO A 480 11.89 -3.08 -13.63
C PRO A 480 12.88 -1.94 -13.90
N ARG A 481 14.17 -2.23 -13.76
CA ARG A 481 15.25 -1.28 -14.08
C ARG A 481 15.37 -1.02 -15.59
N GLY A 482 14.91 -1.96 -16.41
CA GLY A 482 14.80 -1.87 -17.86
C GLY A 482 13.53 -2.57 -18.35
N GLY A 483 12.98 -2.11 -19.48
CA GLY A 483 11.75 -2.66 -20.05
C GLY A 483 10.46 -2.03 -19.50
N ASP A 484 9.34 -2.66 -19.84
CA ASP A 484 8.01 -2.13 -19.56
C ASP A 484 7.54 -2.46 -18.14
N ARG A 485 6.81 -1.52 -17.53
CA ARG A 485 6.17 -1.73 -16.23
C ARG A 485 5.09 -2.81 -16.35
N VAL A 486 5.06 -3.69 -15.35
CA VAL A 486 4.03 -4.73 -15.24
C VAL A 486 3.05 -4.33 -14.15
N GLN A 487 1.74 -4.38 -14.44
CA GLN A 487 0.72 -3.97 -13.48
C GLN A 487 -0.54 -4.85 -13.52
N ALA A 488 -0.87 -5.40 -12.35
CA ALA A 488 -2.06 -6.19 -12.09
C ALA A 488 -3.03 -5.50 -11.13
N ARG A 489 -4.30 -5.86 -11.21
CA ARG A 489 -5.37 -5.50 -10.27
C ARG A 489 -5.93 -6.78 -9.65
N LEU A 490 -6.04 -6.84 -8.33
CA LEU A 490 -6.61 -7.99 -7.61
C LEU A 490 -7.75 -7.51 -6.71
N PRO A 491 -8.93 -8.15 -6.71
CA PRO A 491 -9.98 -7.83 -5.77
C PRO A 491 -9.62 -8.38 -4.38
N PHE A 492 -9.84 -7.59 -3.33
CA PHE A 492 -9.82 -8.15 -1.98
C PHE A 492 -11.04 -9.01 -1.71
N ASP A 493 -12.20 -8.63 -2.25
CA ASP A 493 -13.45 -9.37 -2.06
C ASP A 493 -14.11 -9.70 -3.41
N LEU A 494 -14.46 -10.98 -3.56
CA LEU A 494 -15.29 -11.51 -4.63
C LEU A 494 -16.43 -12.30 -3.97
N ARG A 495 -17.67 -11.90 -4.23
CA ARG A 495 -18.86 -12.49 -3.58
C ARG A 495 -18.80 -14.02 -3.57
N GLY A 496 -18.97 -14.60 -2.38
CA GLY A 496 -18.93 -16.05 -2.15
C GLY A 496 -17.54 -16.63 -1.91
N LYS A 497 -16.48 -15.81 -1.88
CA LYS A 497 -15.12 -16.22 -1.47
C LYS A 497 -14.72 -15.51 -0.18
N GLN A 498 -13.73 -16.08 0.51
CA GLN A 498 -13.11 -15.45 1.68
C GLN A 498 -12.36 -14.17 1.27
N LEU A 499 -12.38 -13.13 2.13
CA LEU A 499 -11.62 -11.90 1.95
C LEU A 499 -10.13 -12.22 1.71
N GLY A 500 -9.62 -11.80 0.56
CA GLY A 500 -8.23 -11.97 0.12
C GLY A 500 -7.89 -13.30 -0.52
N LYS A 501 -8.87 -14.17 -0.78
CA LYS A 501 -8.63 -15.53 -1.27
C LYS A 501 -7.73 -15.55 -2.52
N LEU A 502 -7.98 -14.68 -3.49
CA LEU A 502 -7.17 -14.62 -4.70
C LEU A 502 -5.71 -14.21 -4.42
N ILE A 503 -5.49 -13.30 -3.49
CA ILE A 503 -4.16 -12.85 -3.07
C ILE A 503 -3.41 -13.99 -2.36
N GLU A 504 -4.11 -14.79 -1.55
CA GLU A 504 -3.55 -16.01 -0.95
C GLU A 504 -3.22 -17.07 -1.99
N ASP A 505 -4.02 -17.17 -3.06
CA ASP A 505 -3.79 -18.09 -4.17
C ASP A 505 -2.54 -17.68 -4.98
N VAL A 506 -2.33 -16.38 -5.23
CA VAL A 506 -1.07 -15.85 -5.79
C VAL A 506 0.10 -16.24 -4.87
N GLY A 507 -0.01 -15.98 -3.57
CA GLY A 507 1.01 -16.35 -2.59
C GLY A 507 1.29 -17.86 -2.52
N THR A 508 0.28 -18.69 -2.73
CA THR A 508 0.41 -20.16 -2.79
C THR A 508 1.19 -20.60 -4.02
N MET A 509 0.88 -20.05 -5.19
CA MET A 509 1.62 -20.33 -6.42
C MET A 509 3.08 -19.88 -6.34
N LEU A 510 3.35 -18.69 -5.75
CA LEU A 510 4.72 -18.22 -5.52
C LEU A 510 5.51 -19.18 -4.65
N LYS A 511 4.92 -19.70 -3.55
CA LYS A 511 5.59 -20.69 -2.69
C LYS A 511 5.95 -21.98 -3.43
N MET A 512 5.08 -22.46 -4.32
CA MET A 512 5.36 -23.66 -5.14
C MET A 512 6.47 -23.40 -6.17
N ILE A 513 6.47 -22.22 -6.80
CA ILE A 513 7.50 -21.81 -7.77
C ILE A 513 8.86 -21.59 -7.09
N ASP A 514 8.89 -20.94 -5.92
CA ASP A 514 10.11 -20.72 -5.14
C ASP A 514 10.62 -22.01 -4.48
N GLY A 515 9.72 -22.93 -4.15
CA GLY A 515 10.05 -24.28 -3.68
C GLY A 515 10.61 -25.22 -4.76
N GLY A 516 10.56 -24.81 -6.03
CA GLY A 516 11.03 -25.60 -7.17
C GLY A 516 10.05 -26.69 -7.63
N ASP A 517 8.79 -26.65 -7.20
CA ASP A 517 7.74 -27.54 -7.70
C ASP A 517 7.39 -27.19 -9.17
N PHE A 518 7.43 -25.91 -9.51
CA PHE A 518 7.23 -25.44 -10.88
C PHE A 518 8.41 -24.59 -11.36
N SER A 519 8.71 -24.68 -12.65
CA SER A 519 9.62 -23.77 -13.33
C SER A 519 9.12 -22.33 -13.26
N ALA A 520 10.05 -21.37 -13.24
CA ALA A 520 9.75 -19.95 -13.41
C ALA A 520 8.97 -19.67 -14.71
N SER A 521 9.22 -20.50 -15.75
CA SER A 521 8.58 -20.38 -17.06
C SER A 521 7.07 -20.63 -17.02
N LEU A 522 6.52 -21.24 -15.97
CA LEU A 522 5.07 -21.48 -15.84
C LEU A 522 4.26 -20.20 -16.08
N VAL A 523 4.71 -19.08 -15.50
CA VAL A 523 3.99 -17.81 -15.58
C VAL A 523 4.06 -17.22 -16.99
N LYS A 524 5.22 -17.31 -17.64
CA LYS A 524 5.40 -16.89 -19.04
C LYS A 524 4.55 -17.73 -19.99
N ASP A 525 4.62 -19.06 -19.87
CA ASP A 525 3.83 -19.98 -20.67
C ASP A 525 2.32 -19.72 -20.46
N MET A 526 1.87 -19.53 -19.22
CA MET A 526 0.46 -19.21 -18.96
C MET A 526 0.02 -17.91 -19.65
N ASP A 527 0.90 -16.91 -19.70
CA ASP A 527 0.62 -15.65 -20.39
C ASP A 527 0.55 -15.81 -21.91
N GLU A 528 1.49 -16.56 -22.50
CA GLU A 528 1.52 -16.88 -23.93
C GLU A 528 0.25 -17.64 -24.37
N TRP A 529 -0.24 -18.54 -23.51
CA TRP A 529 -1.45 -19.32 -23.77
C TRP A 529 -2.76 -18.58 -23.41
N MET A 530 -2.68 -17.40 -22.77
CA MET A 530 -3.86 -16.70 -22.23
C MET A 530 -4.95 -16.47 -23.28
N ASN A 531 -4.60 -15.95 -24.47
CA ASN A 531 -5.58 -15.69 -25.52
C ASN A 531 -6.29 -16.97 -25.97
N ARG A 532 -5.58 -18.11 -26.01
CA ARG A 532 -6.15 -19.42 -26.35
C ARG A 532 -7.04 -19.94 -25.24
N ILE A 533 -6.64 -19.76 -23.97
CA ILE A 533 -7.44 -20.14 -22.80
C ILE A 533 -8.76 -19.36 -22.78
N VAL A 534 -8.71 -18.03 -22.99
CA VAL A 534 -9.89 -17.17 -23.03
C VAL A 534 -10.83 -17.57 -24.17
N GLN A 535 -10.30 -17.78 -25.38
CA GLN A 535 -11.09 -18.23 -26.53
C GLN A 535 -11.66 -19.64 -26.35
N ALA A 536 -10.94 -20.54 -25.69
CA ALA A 536 -11.45 -21.87 -25.36
C ALA A 536 -12.58 -21.77 -24.35
N TYR A 537 -12.42 -20.97 -23.29
CA TYR A 537 -13.42 -20.85 -22.22
C TYR A 537 -14.77 -20.31 -22.72
N THR A 538 -14.77 -19.39 -23.68
CA THR A 538 -16.01 -18.87 -24.26
C THR A 538 -16.76 -19.88 -25.12
N LYS A 539 -16.09 -20.94 -25.60
CA LYS A 539 -16.67 -21.98 -26.46
C LYS A 539 -16.95 -23.29 -25.71
N ASP A 540 -15.99 -23.74 -24.92
CA ASP A 540 -15.98 -25.00 -24.17
C ASP A 540 -15.08 -24.86 -22.94
N THR A 541 -15.69 -24.79 -21.76
CA THR A 541 -14.98 -24.68 -20.49
C THR A 541 -14.07 -25.88 -20.23
N SER A 542 -14.43 -27.08 -20.70
CA SER A 542 -13.63 -28.29 -20.55
C SER A 542 -12.33 -28.22 -21.35
N LEU A 543 -12.35 -27.57 -22.52
CA LEU A 543 -11.17 -27.34 -23.35
C LEU A 543 -10.21 -26.37 -22.67
N ALA A 544 -10.73 -25.29 -22.07
CA ALA A 544 -9.91 -24.34 -21.31
C ALA A 544 -9.18 -25.03 -20.14
N THR A 545 -9.89 -25.86 -19.36
CA THR A 545 -9.29 -26.64 -18.26
C THR A 545 -8.21 -27.61 -18.77
N LYS A 546 -8.40 -28.25 -19.94
CA LYS A 546 -7.37 -29.11 -20.56
C LYS A 546 -6.12 -28.33 -20.97
N ILE A 547 -6.27 -27.10 -21.48
CA ILE A 547 -5.13 -26.24 -21.83
C ILE A 547 -4.37 -25.83 -20.57
N ILE A 548 -5.09 -25.39 -19.52
CA ILE A 548 -4.49 -25.04 -18.22
C ILE A 548 -3.69 -26.23 -17.66
N ARG A 549 -4.31 -27.41 -17.63
CA ARG A 549 -3.66 -28.68 -17.24
C ARG A 549 -2.39 -28.96 -18.03
N TYR A 550 -2.43 -28.78 -19.35
CA TYR A 550 -1.25 -28.97 -20.19
C TYR A 550 -0.12 -28.01 -19.80
N VAL A 551 -0.40 -26.72 -19.61
CA VAL A 551 0.61 -25.71 -19.24
C VAL A 551 1.19 -25.99 -17.85
N VAL A 552 0.37 -26.36 -16.88
CA VAL A 552 0.80 -26.73 -15.52
C VAL A 552 1.74 -27.94 -15.57
N ASN A 553 1.32 -29.02 -16.25
CA ASN A 553 2.12 -30.25 -16.33
C ASN A 553 3.43 -30.06 -17.08
N ARG A 554 3.44 -29.25 -18.14
CA ARG A 554 4.64 -28.92 -18.92
C ARG A 554 5.72 -28.24 -18.06
N ASN A 555 5.31 -27.48 -17.06
CA ASN A 555 6.20 -26.68 -16.21
C ASN A 555 6.45 -27.28 -14.82
N ALA A 556 5.82 -28.43 -14.51
CA ALA A 556 6.05 -29.15 -13.27
C ALA A 556 7.44 -29.80 -13.27
N SER A 557 8.17 -29.67 -12.16
CA SER A 557 9.44 -30.37 -11.99
C SER A 557 9.24 -31.84 -11.59
N GLU A 558 10.29 -32.65 -11.68
CA GLU A 558 10.26 -34.04 -11.20
C GLU A 558 9.92 -34.17 -9.71
N LYS A 559 10.13 -33.10 -8.92
CA LYS A 559 9.82 -33.06 -7.48
C LYS A 559 8.35 -32.73 -7.20
N CYS A 560 7.60 -32.26 -8.21
CA CYS A 560 6.23 -31.84 -8.06
C CYS A 560 5.30 -33.06 -8.01
N ASP A 561 4.73 -33.30 -6.84
CA ASP A 561 3.71 -34.32 -6.65
C ASP A 561 2.39 -33.97 -7.36
N ASP A 562 1.55 -34.98 -7.59
CA ASP A 562 0.30 -34.81 -8.33
C ASP A 562 -0.72 -33.96 -7.57
N SER A 563 -0.66 -33.92 -6.23
CA SER A 563 -1.54 -33.08 -5.42
C SER A 563 -1.27 -31.59 -5.67
N LYS A 564 0.00 -31.19 -5.80
CA LYS A 564 0.38 -29.82 -6.14
C LYS A 564 -0.05 -29.45 -7.56
N LYS A 565 0.10 -30.36 -8.52
CA LYS A 565 -0.38 -30.16 -9.90
C LYS A 565 -1.89 -29.94 -9.92
N GLU A 566 -2.66 -30.84 -9.31
CA GLU A 566 -4.12 -30.73 -9.20
C GLU A 566 -4.55 -29.43 -8.53
N LYS A 567 -3.85 -29.04 -7.45
CA LYS A 567 -4.12 -27.78 -6.75
C LYS A 567 -3.84 -26.57 -7.65
N SER A 568 -2.72 -26.53 -8.38
CA SER A 568 -2.41 -25.45 -9.31
C SER A 568 -3.40 -25.39 -10.47
N GLU A 569 -3.77 -26.53 -11.04
CA GLU A 569 -4.81 -26.64 -12.07
C GLU A 569 -6.14 -26.05 -11.58
N LEU A 570 -6.55 -26.39 -10.36
CA LEU A 570 -7.77 -25.90 -9.74
C LEU A 570 -7.70 -24.38 -9.54
N LEU A 571 -6.59 -23.86 -8.99
CA LEU A 571 -6.40 -22.43 -8.77
C LEU A 571 -6.54 -21.62 -10.07
N PHE A 572 -5.85 -22.02 -11.14
CA PHE A 572 -5.97 -21.34 -12.43
C PHE A 572 -7.37 -21.48 -13.03
N SER A 573 -7.97 -22.66 -12.95
CA SER A 573 -9.31 -22.92 -13.50
C SER A 573 -10.40 -22.14 -12.77
N GLU A 574 -10.36 -22.05 -11.45
CA GLU A 574 -11.30 -21.24 -10.66
C GLU A 574 -11.13 -19.74 -10.91
N THR A 575 -9.89 -19.29 -11.16
CA THR A 575 -9.60 -17.90 -11.46
C THR A 575 -10.07 -17.52 -12.87
N MET A 576 -10.08 -18.48 -13.81
CA MET A 576 -10.62 -18.33 -15.16
C MET A 576 -12.16 -18.13 -15.21
N SER A 577 -12.83 -18.06 -14.05
CA SER A 577 -14.26 -17.71 -13.96
C SER A 577 -14.63 -16.51 -14.86
N ALA A 578 -15.92 -16.38 -15.19
CA ALA A 578 -16.47 -15.25 -15.96
C ALA A 578 -16.41 -13.88 -15.23
N THR A 579 -15.42 -13.70 -14.36
CA THR A 579 -15.11 -12.47 -13.63
C THR A 579 -14.09 -11.68 -14.43
N TRP A 580 -14.41 -10.41 -14.65
CA TRP A 580 -13.64 -9.48 -15.46
C TRP A 580 -13.51 -8.16 -14.70
N CYS A 581 -12.49 -7.39 -15.05
CA CYS A 581 -12.32 -6.03 -14.57
C CYS A 581 -12.25 -5.02 -15.71
N TYR A 582 -12.67 -3.79 -15.43
CA TYR A 582 -12.45 -2.60 -16.25
C TYR A 582 -12.28 -1.36 -15.34
N ARG A 583 -11.84 -0.24 -15.93
CA ARG A 583 -11.67 1.04 -15.22
C ARG A 583 -12.79 2.01 -15.59
N TYR A 584 -13.22 2.82 -14.62
CA TYR A 584 -14.06 3.98 -14.92
C TYR A 584 -13.19 5.09 -15.52
N GLU A 585 -13.38 5.45 -16.79
CA GLU A 585 -12.90 6.74 -17.28
C GLU A 585 -13.84 7.80 -16.72
N ALA A 586 -13.36 8.61 -15.78
CA ALA A 586 -14.10 9.78 -15.34
C ALA A 586 -14.23 10.72 -16.55
N HIS A 587 -15.45 10.86 -17.09
CA HIS A 587 -15.73 11.92 -18.05
C HIS A 587 -15.43 13.28 -17.39
N GLU A 588 -14.63 14.06 -18.09
CA GLU A 588 -14.39 15.47 -17.84
C GLU A 588 -15.71 16.19 -17.57
N THR A 589 -15.68 17.02 -16.53
CA THR A 589 -16.63 18.11 -16.29
C THR A 589 -17.07 18.76 -17.58
N GLU A 590 -18.39 18.81 -17.80
CA GLU A 590 -19.03 19.72 -18.75
C GLU A 590 -18.53 21.14 -18.48
N VAL A 591 -17.54 21.58 -19.26
CA VAL A 591 -17.23 22.99 -19.40
C VAL A 591 -18.42 23.56 -20.15
N HIS A 592 -19.27 24.31 -19.44
CA HIS A 592 -20.25 25.20 -20.03
C HIS A 592 -19.54 26.18 -20.99
N ALA A 593 -19.46 25.81 -22.27
CA ALA A 593 -19.24 26.76 -23.35
C ALA A 593 -20.57 27.47 -23.62
N GLN A 594 -20.89 28.49 -22.82
CA GLN A 594 -21.83 29.53 -23.26
C GLN A 594 -21.06 30.57 -24.07
N GLY A 595 -21.47 30.76 -25.34
CA GLY A 595 -21.29 32.04 -26.01
C GLY A 595 -20.75 32.00 -27.43
N SER A 596 -21.50 31.45 -28.38
CA SER A 596 -21.55 32.06 -29.73
C SER A 596 -22.87 31.73 -30.42
N GLU A 597 -23.65 32.78 -30.66
CA GLU A 597 -24.91 32.81 -31.38
C GLU A 597 -24.80 32.22 -32.80
N LYS A 598 -25.80 31.45 -33.26
CA LYS A 598 -26.75 31.83 -34.33
C LYS A 598 -27.43 30.63 -35.02
N ARG A 599 -28.75 30.81 -35.18
CA ARG A 599 -29.65 30.41 -36.30
C ARG A 599 -30.27 29.00 -36.32
N GLU A 600 -31.55 29.00 -35.93
CA GLU A 600 -32.74 28.47 -36.62
C GLU A 600 -32.56 27.38 -37.70
N ARG A 601 -33.27 26.26 -37.53
CA ARG A 601 -34.43 25.89 -38.37
C ARG A 601 -35.24 24.70 -37.80
N ALA A 602 -36.54 24.77 -38.07
CA ALA A 602 -37.63 23.90 -37.63
C ALA A 602 -37.62 22.49 -38.24
N GLY A 603 -38.33 21.56 -37.57
CA GLY A 603 -38.71 20.24 -38.11
C GLY A 603 -39.53 19.43 -37.10
N GLU A 604 -40.71 19.00 -37.51
CA GLU A 604 -41.84 18.50 -36.71
C GLU A 604 -41.72 17.06 -36.16
N SER A 605 -42.46 16.84 -35.05
CA SER A 605 -43.25 15.67 -34.63
C SER A 605 -42.84 14.23 -35.02
N THR A 606 -42.82 13.31 -34.05
CA THR A 606 -43.92 12.33 -33.83
C THR A 606 -43.64 11.44 -32.61
N SER A 607 -44.73 11.08 -31.94
CA SER A 607 -44.83 10.20 -30.78
C SER A 607 -44.67 8.72 -31.15
N ARG A 608 -44.06 7.94 -30.25
CA ARG A 608 -44.39 6.52 -30.06
C ARG A 608 -43.90 6.00 -28.71
N SER A 609 -44.86 5.52 -27.93
CA SER A 609 -44.69 4.71 -26.73
C SER A 609 -44.25 3.29 -27.11
N SER A 610 -43.24 2.75 -26.41
CA SER A 610 -43.14 1.30 -26.18
C SER A 610 -42.29 1.03 -24.95
N SER A 611 -42.84 0.21 -24.06
CA SER A 611 -42.21 -0.50 -22.95
C SER A 611 -40.82 -1.04 -23.30
N TYR A 612 -39.82 -0.72 -22.49
CA TYR A 612 -38.50 -1.34 -22.55
C TYR A 612 -38.27 -2.19 -21.30
N GLU A 613 -38.19 -3.49 -21.53
CA GLU A 613 -37.50 -4.44 -20.66
C GLU A 613 -36.02 -4.05 -20.61
N ASP A 614 -35.44 -4.08 -19.41
CA ASP A 614 -34.03 -3.75 -19.13
C ASP A 614 -33.08 -4.79 -19.73
N THR A 615 -32.92 -4.77 -21.04
CA THR A 615 -31.70 -5.26 -21.71
C THR A 615 -30.73 -4.11 -21.82
N PHE A 616 -29.75 -4.07 -20.91
CA PHE A 616 -28.57 -3.22 -21.04
C PHE A 616 -27.84 -3.59 -22.33
N HIS A 617 -28.08 -2.82 -23.40
CA HIS A 617 -27.24 -2.85 -24.58
C HIS A 617 -25.84 -2.41 -24.18
N MET A 618 -24.85 -3.31 -24.35
CA MET A 618 -23.43 -2.96 -24.38
C MET A 618 -23.21 -1.93 -25.49
N SER A 619 -23.30 -0.64 -25.16
CA SER A 619 -22.77 0.39 -26.03
C SER A 619 -21.24 0.25 -26.05
N GLU A 620 -20.69 0.30 -27.25
CA GLU A 620 -19.27 0.19 -27.58
C GLU A 620 -18.45 1.33 -26.96
N HIS A 621 -18.22 1.31 -25.65
CA HIS A 621 -17.08 1.99 -25.07
C HIS A 621 -15.87 1.08 -25.23
N LYS A 622 -14.86 1.52 -25.99
CA LYS A 622 -13.54 0.87 -26.11
C LYS A 622 -12.82 0.90 -24.75
N GLN A 623 -13.29 0.12 -23.79
CA GLN A 623 -12.61 -0.17 -22.53
C GLN A 623 -12.14 -1.61 -22.59
N SER A 624 -10.83 -1.83 -22.52
CA SER A 624 -10.24 -3.18 -22.58
C SER A 624 -10.54 -3.92 -21.28
N SER A 625 -11.68 -4.62 -21.22
CA SER A 625 -11.96 -5.53 -20.11
C SER A 625 -10.92 -6.66 -20.10
N LYS A 626 -10.41 -7.00 -18.92
CA LYS A 626 -9.42 -8.08 -18.75
C LYS A 626 -10.02 -9.19 -17.89
N PRO A 627 -9.78 -10.47 -18.24
CA PRO A 627 -10.25 -11.57 -17.42
C PRO A 627 -9.43 -11.65 -16.14
N LEU A 628 -10.05 -12.08 -15.04
CA LEU A 628 -9.39 -12.20 -13.73
C LEU A 628 -8.12 -13.07 -13.78
N LEU A 629 -8.13 -14.13 -14.59
CA LEU A 629 -6.95 -14.99 -14.80
C LEU A 629 -5.74 -14.22 -15.36
N LYS A 630 -5.95 -13.26 -16.27
CA LYS A 630 -4.86 -12.43 -16.79
C LYS A 630 -4.27 -11.58 -15.67
N GLU A 631 -5.09 -10.95 -14.85
CA GLU A 631 -4.61 -10.15 -13.71
C GLU A 631 -3.85 -11.01 -12.68
N PHE A 632 -4.32 -12.24 -12.42
CA PHE A 632 -3.63 -13.19 -11.56
C PHE A 632 -2.24 -13.56 -12.08
N VAL A 633 -2.12 -13.87 -13.38
CA VAL A 633 -0.83 -14.19 -14.01
C VAL A 633 0.10 -12.97 -14.01
N VAL A 634 -0.41 -11.78 -14.30
CA VAL A 634 0.38 -10.54 -14.28
C VAL A 634 0.86 -10.21 -12.85
N ALA A 635 0.06 -10.51 -11.82
CA ALA A 635 0.50 -10.37 -10.43
C ALA A 635 1.64 -11.34 -10.08
N LEU A 636 1.58 -12.59 -10.57
CA LEU A 636 2.68 -13.54 -10.44
C LEU A 636 3.95 -13.05 -11.15
N GLN A 637 3.82 -12.46 -12.35
CA GLN A 637 4.95 -11.86 -13.08
C GLN A 637 5.60 -10.74 -12.27
N ALA A 638 4.80 -9.81 -11.74
CA ALA A 638 5.29 -8.69 -10.94
C ALA A 638 6.05 -9.16 -9.67
N GLU A 639 5.46 -10.10 -8.93
CA GLU A 639 6.07 -10.71 -7.75
C GLU A 639 7.38 -11.44 -8.06
N MET A 640 7.40 -12.24 -9.12
CA MET A 640 8.59 -12.98 -9.51
C MET A 640 9.70 -12.05 -9.99
N GLY A 641 9.37 -11.01 -10.76
CA GLY A 641 10.32 -9.99 -11.20
C GLY A 641 10.98 -9.28 -10.01
N ALA A 642 10.18 -8.89 -9.01
CA ALA A 642 10.68 -8.25 -7.79
C ALA A 642 11.53 -9.18 -6.92
N ARG A 643 11.15 -10.46 -6.78
CA ARG A 643 11.86 -11.45 -5.93
C ARG A 643 13.18 -11.90 -6.54
N ARG A 644 13.23 -12.04 -7.87
CA ARG A 644 14.37 -12.65 -8.58
C ARG A 644 15.27 -11.61 -9.25
N GLY A 645 14.81 -10.37 -9.40
CA GLY A 645 15.52 -9.33 -10.15
C GLY A 645 15.72 -9.67 -11.62
N VAL A 646 14.90 -10.59 -12.16
CA VAL A 646 14.94 -11.03 -13.56
C VAL A 646 13.84 -10.29 -14.30
N GLU A 647 14.19 -9.64 -15.41
CA GLU A 647 13.22 -9.01 -16.31
C GLU A 647 12.26 -10.08 -16.88
N PRO A 648 10.93 -9.82 -16.92
CA PRO A 648 9.93 -10.76 -17.43
C PRO A 648 10.11 -11.15 -18.90
#